data_AF-A0A1G3L6L3-F1
#
_entry.id   AF-A0A1G3L6L3-F1
#
_cell.length_a   1.000
_cell.length_b   1.000
_cell.length_c   1.000
_cell.angle_alpha   90.00
_cell.angle_beta   90.00
_cell.angle_gamma   90.00
#
_symmetry.space_group_name_H-M   'P 1'
#
loop_
_entity.id
_entity.type
_entity.pdbx_description
1 polymer ?
#
loop_
_entity_poly.entity_id
_entity_poly.type
_entity_poly.pdbx_seq_one_letter_code
_entity_poly.pdbx_strand_id
1 'polypeptide(L)'
;MQQEKTFRSLIDTAQFIKKIGDDGSFGDVGLYKYFPKTRYEKSIAIKCLKNIPHKDYNSILESFKKEALILNKLKNHPNIVKIYSYKILENMPYIIMEYVSPYQIKSESINNLEKLIKHQPTILTDDFILLLLFQISHALSYAYENNIRCHGDLTLKNILINSDCSPKIVDFGLSAITNFTREDFYKAPEVNKNLDLCEISDIYSLGVVFIQLLNKKKFENEKDFENAIEDKKNNSKLFLLLNKMVSKDKKHRFQSFKNILDVLSKDFKTKKDILFSNDETITERLRLLKDFGMFEEAFDLINKIENSNNQEVIDYIENTYYYEYNNPELISEIADTYYSVGEYNKTIQILFSFIESSNILNAPLIYMLANSYEAINEDNKAIELYSICIKNYPDFQLAYMNKAYTLFKLGLNEESLEILNNILQKFYGQIENQVYLNIGKAYASMKNYDLAKEYFIKYERLNPVDKNNLFNIGQLYLIKGDIKEAKKYINNCLIIDPNDKDALLLKSRLEMFKEEEKIMGYKRDYEDEVINKIRNIINNSTFVGINFVLRSIKKENYIQFNCEIRKETYDSIKSDFECLKNYNLLKYNVSSFNNGISSIYIEVIDSKYFHELFEKNNILLKESIIKFAELLLKPK
;
A
#
# COMPACT_ATOMS: atom_id res chain seq x y z
N MET A 1 6.67 -23.57 5.91
CA MET A 1 5.71 -22.86 6.80
C MET A 1 5.45 -21.39 6.46
N GLN A 2 6.33 -20.40 6.72
CA GLN A 2 5.94 -18.98 6.55
C GLN A 2 5.74 -18.57 5.08
N GLN A 3 6.66 -18.93 4.18
CA GLN A 3 6.51 -18.75 2.72
C GLN A 3 5.36 -19.58 2.11
N GLU A 4 4.99 -20.67 2.78
CA GLU A 4 3.92 -21.58 2.37
C GLU A 4 2.54 -21.02 2.71
N LYS A 5 2.43 -20.36 3.89
CA LYS A 5 1.27 -19.55 4.27
C LYS A 5 1.10 -18.34 3.34
N THR A 6 2.18 -17.68 2.92
CA THR A 6 2.10 -16.54 1.98
C THR A 6 1.66 -16.96 0.59
N PHE A 7 2.12 -18.12 0.11
CA PHE A 7 1.74 -18.65 -1.20
C PHE A 7 0.29 -19.16 -1.23
N ARG A 8 -0.14 -19.91 -0.20
CA ARG A 8 -1.56 -20.27 -0.04
C ARG A 8 -2.42 -19.02 0.06
N SER A 9 -2.04 -18.06 0.90
CA SER A 9 -2.72 -16.77 0.97
C SER A 9 -2.80 -16.07 -0.38
N LEU A 10 -1.77 -16.11 -1.24
CA LEU A 10 -1.84 -15.52 -2.57
C LEU A 10 -2.83 -16.25 -3.48
N ILE A 11 -2.80 -17.58 -3.53
CA ILE A 11 -3.76 -18.36 -4.33
C ILE A 11 -5.19 -18.22 -3.80
N ASP A 12 -5.36 -18.21 -2.48
CA ASP A 12 -6.65 -18.10 -1.80
C ASP A 12 -7.25 -16.68 -1.90
N THR A 13 -6.41 -15.65 -2.03
CA THR A 13 -6.85 -14.24 -2.18
C THR A 13 -6.88 -13.76 -3.63
N ALA A 14 -6.25 -14.48 -4.55
CA ALA A 14 -6.27 -14.14 -5.96
C ALA A 14 -7.60 -14.57 -6.58
N GLN A 15 -8.35 -13.61 -7.10
CA GLN A 15 -9.60 -13.85 -7.80
C GLN A 15 -9.32 -14.31 -9.23
N PHE A 16 -9.80 -15.50 -9.58
CA PHE A 16 -9.79 -15.97 -10.96
C PHE A 16 -10.70 -15.08 -11.82
N ILE A 17 -10.19 -14.61 -12.95
CA ILE A 17 -10.91 -13.74 -13.88
C ILE A 17 -11.35 -14.51 -15.11
N LYS A 18 -10.39 -15.13 -15.81
CA LYS A 18 -10.65 -15.90 -17.01
C LYS A 18 -9.51 -16.87 -17.30
N LYS A 19 -9.82 -17.92 -18.04
CA LYS A 19 -8.79 -18.76 -18.67
C LYS A 19 -8.07 -17.95 -19.74
N ILE A 20 -6.74 -18.06 -19.79
CA ILE A 20 -5.89 -17.43 -20.79
C ILE A 20 -5.02 -18.51 -21.44
N GLY A 21 -4.85 -18.43 -22.76
CA GLY A 21 -4.19 -19.50 -23.52
C GLY A 21 -5.15 -20.60 -23.98
N ASP A 22 -4.74 -21.31 -25.02
CA ASP A 22 -5.48 -22.44 -25.58
C ASP A 22 -5.34 -23.67 -24.67
N ASP A 23 -6.18 -24.69 -24.86
CA ASP A 23 -6.09 -25.98 -24.16
C ASP A 23 -4.73 -26.63 -24.41
N GLY A 24 -3.75 -26.32 -23.56
CA GLY A 24 -2.47 -27.00 -23.51
C GLY A 24 -2.69 -28.47 -23.20
N SER A 25 -1.81 -29.34 -23.70
CA SER A 25 -1.99 -30.80 -23.63
C SER A 25 -2.07 -31.35 -22.19
N PHE A 26 -1.57 -30.61 -21.19
CA PHE A 26 -1.47 -31.07 -19.80
C PHE A 26 -1.81 -30.01 -18.73
N GLY A 27 -2.20 -28.79 -19.09
CA GLY A 27 -2.45 -27.73 -18.11
C GLY A 27 -3.18 -26.49 -18.63
N ASP A 28 -3.81 -25.78 -17.69
CA ASP A 28 -4.54 -24.53 -17.91
C ASP A 28 -3.73 -23.35 -17.37
N VAL A 29 -3.74 -22.22 -18.09
CA VAL A 29 -3.29 -20.94 -17.56
C VAL A 29 -4.53 -20.07 -17.28
N GLY A 30 -4.58 -19.49 -16.09
CA GLY A 30 -5.63 -18.54 -15.70
C GLY A 30 -5.05 -17.16 -15.45
N LEU A 31 -5.81 -16.12 -15.82
CA LEU A 31 -5.61 -14.77 -15.34
C LEU A 31 -6.25 -14.65 -13.97
N TYR A 32 -5.47 -14.20 -13.00
CA TYR A 32 -5.94 -13.88 -11.67
C TYR A 32 -5.60 -12.43 -11.33
N LYS A 33 -6.47 -11.79 -10.56
CA LYS A 33 -6.24 -10.49 -9.96
C LYS A 33 -6.09 -10.66 -8.46
N TYR A 34 -5.11 -10.01 -7.87
CA TYR A 34 -4.94 -10.00 -6.42
C TYR A 34 -4.58 -8.61 -5.94
N PHE A 35 -4.99 -8.30 -4.71
CA PHE A 35 -4.64 -7.06 -4.03
C PHE A 35 -3.51 -7.35 -3.05
N PRO A 36 -2.23 -7.13 -3.42
CA PRO A 36 -1.17 -7.11 -2.42
C PRO A 36 -1.50 -6.09 -1.34
N LYS A 37 -1.01 -6.34 -0.11
CA LYS A 37 -1.13 -5.38 1.03
C LYS A 37 -0.59 -3.97 0.71
N THR A 38 0.11 -3.82 -0.42
CA THR A 38 0.62 -2.57 -0.99
C THR A 38 -0.25 -2.12 -2.19
N ARG A 39 -1.35 -1.42 -1.87
CA ARG A 39 -1.98 -0.29 -2.59
C ARG A 39 -2.62 -0.45 -4.00
N TYR A 40 -2.35 -1.47 -4.83
CA TYR A 40 -3.03 -1.61 -6.14
C TYR A 40 -3.32 -3.05 -6.55
N GLU A 41 -4.40 -3.24 -7.32
CA GLU A 41 -4.72 -4.52 -7.97
C GLU A 41 -3.58 -4.94 -8.90
N LYS A 42 -3.13 -6.19 -8.81
CA LYS A 42 -2.13 -6.77 -9.70
C LYS A 42 -2.70 -7.96 -10.44
N SER A 43 -2.43 -8.01 -11.74
CA SER A 43 -2.72 -9.15 -12.60
C SER A 43 -1.54 -10.13 -12.61
N ILE A 44 -1.84 -11.41 -12.44
CA ILE A 44 -0.87 -12.52 -12.52
C ILE A 44 -1.43 -13.63 -13.39
N ALA A 45 -0.52 -14.37 -14.03
CA ALA A 45 -0.85 -15.62 -14.69
C ALA A 45 -0.49 -16.79 -13.76
N ILE A 46 -1.41 -17.72 -13.58
CA ILE A 46 -1.17 -18.96 -12.83
C ILE A 46 -1.36 -20.13 -13.78
N LYS A 47 -0.28 -20.87 -14.02
CA LYS A 47 -0.29 -22.12 -14.77
C LYS A 47 -0.44 -23.28 -13.79
N CYS A 48 -1.43 -24.14 -14.04
CA CYS A 48 -1.69 -25.34 -13.26
C CYS A 48 -1.86 -26.53 -14.19
N LEU A 49 -1.33 -27.69 -13.81
CA LEU A 49 -1.59 -28.92 -14.57
C LEU A 49 -2.95 -29.50 -14.18
N LYS A 50 -3.69 -30.08 -15.12
CA LYS A 50 -4.96 -30.78 -14.85
C LYS A 50 -5.01 -32.11 -15.60
N ASN A 51 -5.74 -33.09 -15.05
CA ASN A 51 -6.03 -34.38 -15.69
C ASN A 51 -4.79 -35.15 -16.20
N ILE A 52 -3.72 -35.17 -15.42
CA ILE A 52 -2.49 -35.89 -15.81
C ILE A 52 -2.72 -37.40 -15.69
N PRO A 53 -2.48 -38.21 -16.74
CA PRO A 53 -2.52 -39.66 -16.64
C PRO A 53 -1.50 -40.16 -15.61
N HIS A 54 -1.92 -41.07 -14.70
CA HIS A 54 -1.04 -41.58 -13.63
C HIS A 54 0.32 -42.10 -14.11
N LYS A 55 0.38 -42.69 -15.32
CA LYS A 55 1.60 -43.23 -15.92
C LYS A 55 2.64 -42.16 -16.30
N ASP A 56 2.20 -40.94 -16.61
CA ASP A 56 3.05 -39.85 -17.11
C ASP A 56 3.27 -38.74 -16.06
N TYR A 57 2.65 -38.88 -14.88
CA TYR A 57 2.64 -37.87 -13.82
C TYR A 57 4.04 -37.43 -13.39
N ASN A 58 4.94 -38.37 -13.10
CA ASN A 58 6.30 -38.06 -12.63
C ASN A 58 7.13 -37.32 -13.69
N SER A 59 7.04 -37.75 -14.95
CA SER A 59 7.74 -37.07 -16.04
C SER A 59 7.20 -35.65 -16.21
N ILE A 60 5.88 -35.48 -16.30
CA ILE A 60 5.27 -34.16 -16.53
C ILE A 60 5.58 -33.21 -15.37
N LEU A 61 5.55 -33.70 -14.13
CA LEU A 61 5.92 -32.93 -12.95
C LEU A 61 7.39 -32.47 -12.98
N GLU A 62 8.31 -33.35 -13.39
CA GLU A 62 9.74 -33.00 -13.55
C GLU A 62 9.94 -31.93 -14.63
N SER A 63 9.25 -32.02 -15.77
CA SER A 63 9.33 -30.97 -16.81
C SER A 63 8.75 -29.64 -16.34
N PHE A 64 7.64 -29.66 -15.61
CA PHE A 64 7.02 -28.46 -15.07
C PHE A 64 7.90 -27.78 -14.00
N LYS A 65 8.57 -28.58 -13.16
CA LYS A 65 9.59 -28.11 -12.22
C LYS A 65 10.80 -27.54 -12.96
N LYS A 66 11.25 -28.19 -14.03
CA LYS A 66 12.37 -27.74 -14.86
C LYS A 66 12.07 -26.39 -15.52
N GLU A 67 10.86 -26.21 -16.08
CA GLU A 67 10.38 -24.93 -16.61
C GLU A 67 10.50 -23.81 -15.56
N ALA A 68 9.96 -24.04 -14.35
CA ALA A 68 10.04 -23.06 -13.27
C ALA A 68 11.48 -22.68 -12.89
N LEU A 69 12.39 -23.66 -12.84
CA LEU A 69 13.79 -23.43 -12.53
C LEU A 69 14.49 -22.62 -13.62
N ILE A 70 14.20 -22.90 -14.90
CA ILE A 70 14.74 -22.14 -16.04
C ILE A 70 14.24 -20.70 -15.96
N LEU A 71 12.92 -20.48 -15.85
CA LEU A 71 12.35 -19.13 -15.77
C LEU A 71 12.93 -18.33 -14.59
N ASN A 72 13.16 -18.96 -13.44
CA ASN A 72 13.73 -18.25 -12.29
C ASN A 72 15.18 -17.83 -12.54
N LYS A 73 15.94 -18.60 -13.33
CA LYS A 73 17.30 -18.21 -13.76
C LYS A 73 17.27 -17.05 -14.76
N LEU A 74 16.23 -16.99 -15.59
CA LEU A 74 16.13 -16.02 -16.70
C LEU A 74 15.30 -14.77 -16.39
N LYS A 75 14.68 -14.68 -15.21
CA LYS A 75 13.67 -13.67 -14.80
C LYS A 75 14.05 -12.18 -14.91
N ASN A 76 15.31 -11.87 -15.18
CA ASN A 76 15.80 -10.50 -15.29
C ASN A 76 15.80 -9.99 -16.75
N HIS A 77 15.51 -10.84 -17.72
CA HIS A 77 15.48 -10.43 -19.13
C HIS A 77 14.09 -9.88 -19.51
N PRO A 78 13.99 -8.71 -20.16
CA PRO A 78 12.71 -8.06 -20.47
C PRO A 78 11.82 -8.90 -21.41
N ASN A 79 12.41 -9.57 -22.41
CA ASN A 79 11.68 -10.39 -23.39
C ASN A 79 11.52 -11.87 -22.98
N ILE A 80 11.66 -12.19 -21.68
CA ILE A 80 11.36 -13.53 -21.13
C ILE A 80 10.33 -13.37 -20.02
N VAL A 81 9.33 -14.25 -19.98
CA VAL A 81 8.29 -14.18 -18.95
C VAL A 81 8.87 -14.30 -17.55
N LYS A 82 8.52 -13.35 -16.68
CA LYS A 82 8.97 -13.34 -15.29
C LYS A 82 8.20 -14.34 -14.44
N ILE A 83 8.91 -15.25 -13.79
CA ILE A 83 8.34 -16.09 -12.74
C ILE A 83 8.34 -15.37 -11.38
N TYR A 84 7.26 -15.50 -10.64
CA TYR A 84 7.15 -15.03 -9.26
C TYR A 84 7.33 -16.18 -8.26
N SER A 85 6.74 -17.34 -8.50
CA SER A 85 6.84 -18.49 -7.59
C SER A 85 6.49 -19.81 -8.28
N TYR A 86 7.04 -20.90 -7.75
CA TYR A 86 6.65 -22.27 -8.07
C TYR A 86 6.40 -23.05 -6.79
N LYS A 87 5.29 -23.81 -6.74
CA LYS A 87 4.94 -24.69 -5.61
C LYS A 87 4.15 -25.90 -6.06
N ILE A 88 4.13 -26.91 -5.19
CA ILE A 88 3.24 -28.07 -5.29
C ILE A 88 2.26 -27.97 -4.12
N LEU A 89 0.97 -27.92 -4.41
CA LEU A 89 -0.12 -27.93 -3.42
C LEU A 89 -1.02 -29.13 -3.70
N GLU A 90 -1.29 -29.96 -2.70
CA GLU A 90 -2.18 -31.14 -2.86
C GLU A 90 -1.80 -32.03 -4.06
N ASN A 91 -0.50 -32.25 -4.28
CA ASN A 91 0.05 -32.96 -5.44
C ASN A 91 -0.23 -32.31 -6.80
N MET A 92 -0.57 -31.02 -6.83
CA MET A 92 -0.77 -30.25 -8.04
C MET A 92 0.29 -29.15 -8.13
N PRO A 93 1.10 -29.10 -9.20
CA PRO A 93 2.10 -28.06 -9.34
C PRO A 93 1.51 -26.77 -9.92
N TYR A 94 1.97 -25.64 -9.40
CA TYR A 94 1.56 -24.30 -9.79
C TYR A 94 2.79 -23.45 -10.10
N ILE A 95 2.76 -22.74 -11.23
CA ILE A 95 3.70 -21.66 -11.55
C ILE A 95 2.92 -20.36 -11.56
N ILE A 96 3.36 -19.41 -10.73
CA ILE A 96 2.85 -18.04 -10.71
C ILE A 96 3.86 -17.18 -11.47
N MET A 97 3.40 -16.48 -12.48
CA MET A 97 4.22 -15.67 -13.38
C MET A 97 3.54 -14.33 -13.67
N GLU A 98 4.29 -13.42 -14.30
CA GLU A 98 3.73 -12.17 -14.79
C GLU A 98 2.60 -12.43 -15.79
N TYR A 99 1.56 -11.62 -15.68
CA TYR A 99 0.56 -11.56 -16.74
C TYR A 99 1.05 -10.60 -17.82
N VAL A 100 1.28 -11.13 -19.02
CA VAL A 100 1.60 -10.32 -20.20
C VAL A 100 0.29 -9.75 -20.75
N SER A 101 0.11 -8.44 -20.63
CA SER A 101 -1.12 -7.78 -21.06
C SER A 101 -1.20 -7.85 -22.58
N PRO A 102 -2.25 -8.43 -23.17
CA PRO A 102 -2.31 -8.58 -24.61
C PRO A 102 -2.52 -7.24 -25.30
N TYR A 103 -1.96 -7.09 -26.49
CA TYR A 103 -2.27 -5.97 -27.37
C TYR A 103 -3.75 -6.03 -27.78
N GLN A 104 -4.51 -4.98 -27.44
CA GLN A 104 -5.95 -4.92 -27.72
C GLN A 104 -6.22 -4.09 -28.98
N ILE A 105 -7.05 -4.63 -29.87
CA ILE A 105 -7.61 -3.87 -30.99
C ILE A 105 -9.09 -4.15 -31.08
N LYS A 106 -9.90 -3.11 -30.89
CA LYS A 106 -11.37 -3.20 -30.87
C LYS A 106 -11.81 -4.26 -29.84
N SER A 107 -12.52 -5.30 -30.26
CA SER A 107 -12.98 -6.41 -29.42
C SER A 107 -12.02 -7.61 -29.38
N GLU A 108 -10.87 -7.53 -30.06
CA GLU A 108 -9.93 -8.65 -30.19
C GLU A 108 -8.70 -8.46 -29.32
N SER A 109 -8.27 -9.56 -28.69
CA SER A 109 -7.11 -9.60 -27.81
C SER A 109 -5.98 -10.39 -28.47
N ILE A 110 -4.96 -9.66 -28.93
CA ILE A 110 -3.78 -10.20 -29.60
C ILE A 110 -2.73 -10.48 -28.52
N ASN A 111 -2.68 -11.73 -28.07
CA ASN A 111 -1.80 -12.13 -26.98
C ASN A 111 -0.53 -12.87 -27.46
N ASN A 112 -0.42 -13.23 -28.74
CA ASN A 112 0.73 -13.94 -29.31
C ASN A 112 0.89 -13.67 -30.81
N LEU A 113 2.01 -14.13 -31.37
CA LEU A 113 2.31 -13.96 -32.79
C LEU A 113 1.31 -14.64 -33.73
N GLU A 114 0.71 -15.77 -33.32
CA GLU A 114 -0.32 -16.45 -34.13
C GLU A 114 -1.54 -15.53 -34.37
N LYS A 115 -2.04 -14.90 -33.29
CA LYS A 115 -3.14 -13.95 -33.39
C LYS A 115 -2.74 -12.67 -34.10
N LEU A 116 -1.48 -12.24 -33.97
CA LEU A 116 -0.97 -11.07 -34.67
C LEU A 116 -1.03 -11.26 -36.18
N ILE A 117 -0.55 -12.41 -36.69
CA ILE A 117 -0.68 -12.79 -38.11
C ILE A 117 -2.15 -12.76 -38.54
N LYS A 118 -3.03 -13.36 -37.74
CA LYS A 118 -4.45 -13.53 -38.09
C LYS A 118 -5.22 -12.22 -38.13
N HIS A 119 -5.01 -11.34 -37.16
CA HIS A 119 -5.85 -10.16 -36.93
C HIS A 119 -5.20 -8.85 -37.38
N GLN A 120 -3.86 -8.78 -37.50
CA GLN A 120 -3.11 -7.58 -37.90
C GLN A 120 -1.95 -7.89 -38.85
N PRO A 121 -2.16 -8.58 -39.98
CA PRO A 121 -1.07 -8.90 -40.91
C PRO A 121 -0.39 -7.65 -41.50
N THR A 122 -1.07 -6.51 -41.53
CA THR A 122 -0.55 -5.25 -42.09
C THR A 122 0.58 -4.65 -41.26
N ILE A 123 0.59 -4.85 -39.93
CA ILE A 123 1.63 -4.31 -39.04
C ILE A 123 2.98 -5.05 -39.18
N LEU A 124 2.96 -6.25 -39.75
CA LEU A 124 4.15 -7.07 -39.99
C LEU A 124 4.95 -6.52 -41.18
N THR A 125 5.58 -5.37 -41.02
CA THR A 125 6.58 -4.82 -41.95
C THR A 125 7.92 -5.51 -41.73
N ASP A 126 8.81 -5.49 -42.73
CA ASP A 126 10.15 -6.07 -42.60
C ASP A 126 10.91 -5.51 -41.38
N ASP A 127 10.74 -4.22 -41.11
CA ASP A 127 11.38 -3.53 -39.98
C ASP A 127 10.83 -3.99 -38.63
N PHE A 128 9.51 -4.12 -38.51
CA PHE A 128 8.90 -4.63 -37.28
C PHE A 128 9.27 -6.11 -37.05
N ILE A 129 9.31 -6.92 -38.11
CA ILE A 129 9.77 -8.30 -38.05
C ILE A 129 11.24 -8.36 -37.61
N LEU A 130 12.11 -7.49 -38.13
CA LEU A 130 13.51 -7.41 -37.70
C LEU A 130 13.65 -7.03 -36.22
N LEU A 131 12.82 -6.11 -35.71
CA LEU A 131 12.80 -5.74 -34.30
C LEU A 131 12.41 -6.91 -33.39
N LEU A 132 11.31 -7.60 -33.74
CA LEU A 132 10.87 -8.80 -33.02
C LEU A 132 11.98 -9.86 -33.03
N LEU A 133 12.65 -10.05 -34.18
CA LEU A 133 13.72 -11.03 -34.32
C LEU A 133 14.91 -10.68 -33.44
N PHE A 134 15.27 -9.40 -33.37
CA PHE A 134 16.35 -8.92 -32.53
C PHE A 134 16.07 -9.16 -31.04
N GLN A 135 14.90 -8.72 -30.55
CA GLN A 135 14.53 -8.85 -29.14
C GLN A 135 14.45 -10.31 -28.69
N ILE A 136 13.89 -11.19 -29.53
CA ILE A 136 13.80 -12.63 -29.24
C ILE A 136 15.16 -13.32 -29.36
N SER A 137 15.99 -12.95 -30.33
CA SER A 137 17.37 -13.47 -30.43
C SER A 137 18.22 -13.03 -29.24
N HIS A 138 18.01 -11.82 -28.72
CA HIS A 138 18.69 -11.32 -27.53
C HIS A 138 18.29 -12.11 -26.28
N ALA A 139 16.99 -12.36 -26.09
CA ALA A 139 16.49 -13.22 -25.02
C ALA A 139 17.05 -14.65 -25.08
N LEU A 140 17.08 -15.25 -26.26
CA LEU A 140 17.62 -16.60 -26.43
C LEU A 140 19.14 -16.63 -26.19
N SER A 141 19.90 -15.68 -26.75
CA SER A 141 21.33 -15.54 -26.47
C SER A 141 21.61 -15.43 -24.97
N TYR A 142 20.85 -14.59 -24.26
CA TYR A 142 20.92 -14.47 -22.81
C TYR A 142 20.64 -15.79 -22.08
N ALA A 143 19.67 -16.59 -22.56
CA ALA A 143 19.38 -17.90 -22.00
C ALA A 143 20.57 -18.87 -22.16
N TYR A 144 21.19 -18.91 -23.34
CA TYR A 144 22.37 -19.74 -23.60
C TYR A 144 23.58 -19.33 -22.76
N GLU A 145 23.83 -18.03 -22.62
CA GLU A 145 24.86 -17.49 -21.71
C GLU A 145 24.62 -17.88 -20.24
N ASN A 146 23.34 -18.03 -19.87
CA ASN A 146 22.92 -18.54 -18.57
C ASN A 146 22.85 -20.08 -18.54
N ASN A 147 23.62 -20.79 -19.37
CA ASN A 147 23.73 -22.26 -19.39
C ASN A 147 22.39 -22.98 -19.55
N ILE A 148 21.44 -22.40 -20.28
CA ILE A 148 20.23 -23.10 -20.72
C ILE A 148 20.56 -23.79 -22.04
N ARG A 149 20.42 -25.12 -22.08
CA ARG A 149 20.83 -25.94 -23.24
C ARG A 149 19.99 -25.69 -24.49
N CYS A 150 18.69 -25.44 -24.32
CA CYS A 150 17.74 -25.14 -25.38
C CYS A 150 16.41 -24.67 -24.81
N HIS A 151 15.64 -23.95 -25.62
CA HIS A 151 14.21 -23.74 -25.44
C HIS A 151 13.44 -25.01 -25.84
N GLY A 152 13.61 -25.47 -27.09
CA GLY A 152 13.10 -26.75 -27.60
C GLY A 152 11.63 -26.79 -28.04
N ASP A 153 10.88 -25.70 -27.86
CA ASP A 153 9.47 -25.57 -28.30
C ASP A 153 9.14 -24.15 -28.80
N LEU A 154 9.96 -23.58 -29.67
CA LEU A 154 9.71 -22.24 -30.22
C LEU A 154 8.62 -22.31 -31.31
N THR A 155 7.47 -21.68 -31.05
CA THR A 155 6.31 -21.62 -31.96
C THR A 155 5.66 -20.24 -31.92
N LEU A 156 4.72 -19.96 -32.84
CA LEU A 156 3.94 -18.71 -32.83
C LEU A 156 3.13 -18.49 -31.54
N LYS A 157 2.77 -19.57 -30.83
CA LYS A 157 1.97 -19.50 -29.59
C LYS A 157 2.82 -19.18 -28.37
N ASN A 158 4.10 -19.56 -28.40
CA ASN A 158 5.03 -19.44 -27.27
C ASN A 158 5.82 -18.12 -27.28
N ILE A 159 5.48 -17.20 -28.19
CA ILE A 159 5.95 -15.82 -28.19
C ILE A 159 4.73 -14.92 -28.01
N LEU A 160 4.56 -14.43 -26.78
CA LEU A 160 3.49 -13.52 -26.42
C LEU A 160 3.81 -12.10 -26.91
N ILE A 161 2.75 -11.33 -27.17
CA ILE A 161 2.85 -9.91 -27.54
C ILE A 161 2.17 -9.09 -26.45
N ASN A 162 2.95 -8.22 -25.84
CA ASN A 162 2.51 -7.30 -24.79
C ASN A 162 1.78 -6.08 -25.40
N SER A 163 1.10 -5.29 -24.56
CA SER A 163 0.32 -4.12 -24.99
C SER A 163 1.15 -3.06 -25.71
N ASP A 164 2.44 -2.95 -25.38
CA ASP A 164 3.45 -2.11 -26.02
C ASP A 164 4.06 -2.73 -27.30
N CYS A 165 3.48 -3.83 -27.79
CA CYS A 165 3.98 -4.63 -28.91
C CYS A 165 5.34 -5.32 -28.67
N SER A 166 5.89 -5.28 -27.44
CA SER A 166 7.10 -6.01 -27.12
C SER A 166 6.82 -7.52 -27.02
N PRO A 167 7.75 -8.38 -27.50
CA PRO A 167 7.57 -9.81 -27.47
C PRO A 167 8.16 -10.41 -26.19
N LYS A 168 7.52 -11.45 -25.66
CA LYS A 168 7.99 -12.22 -24.51
C LYS A 168 7.93 -13.72 -24.77
N ILE A 169 9.05 -14.41 -24.54
CA ILE A 169 9.12 -15.87 -24.65
C ILE A 169 8.50 -16.51 -23.41
N VAL A 170 7.64 -17.50 -23.63
CA VAL A 170 7.02 -18.36 -22.59
C VAL A 170 7.34 -19.83 -22.83
N ASP A 171 6.97 -20.70 -21.88
CA ASP A 171 7.00 -22.17 -22.02
C ASP A 171 8.41 -22.79 -22.26
N PHE A 172 9.40 -22.33 -21.49
CA PHE A 172 10.75 -22.90 -21.52
C PHE A 172 10.81 -24.37 -21.05
N GLY A 173 11.43 -25.23 -21.85
CA GLY A 173 11.96 -26.51 -21.37
C GLY A 173 11.01 -27.70 -21.31
N LEU A 174 9.89 -27.68 -22.05
CA LEU A 174 8.89 -28.76 -22.09
C LEU A 174 9.14 -29.87 -23.13
N SER A 175 10.18 -29.76 -23.95
CA SER A 175 10.39 -30.58 -25.15
C SER A 175 10.63 -32.08 -24.94
N ALA A 176 11.02 -32.53 -23.74
CA ALA A 176 11.41 -33.93 -23.50
C ALA A 176 10.22 -34.91 -23.36
N ILE A 177 8.99 -34.40 -23.22
CA ILE A 177 7.78 -35.23 -22.96
C ILE A 177 6.77 -35.09 -24.08
N THR A 178 6.81 -33.99 -24.82
CA THR A 178 5.86 -33.68 -25.89
C THR A 178 6.32 -34.28 -27.21
N ASN A 179 6.35 -35.60 -27.32
CA ASN A 179 6.28 -36.31 -28.63
C ASN A 179 4.95 -36.03 -29.38
N PHE A 180 4.18 -35.01 -28.99
CA PHE A 180 2.80 -34.74 -29.39
C PHE A 180 2.62 -33.39 -30.08
N THR A 181 3.68 -32.65 -30.42
CA THR A 181 3.52 -31.48 -31.29
C THR A 181 3.07 -31.97 -32.67
N ARG A 182 1.82 -31.66 -33.04
CA ARG A 182 1.25 -32.01 -34.35
C ARG A 182 1.94 -31.30 -35.53
N GLU A 183 2.82 -30.34 -35.26
CA GLU A 183 3.45 -29.44 -36.23
C GLU A 183 4.97 -29.72 -36.31
N ASP A 184 5.35 -30.91 -36.80
CA ASP A 184 6.76 -31.36 -36.86
C ASP A 184 7.67 -30.48 -37.74
N PHE A 185 7.11 -29.60 -38.57
CA PHE A 185 7.87 -28.70 -39.43
C PHE A 185 8.60 -27.58 -38.67
N TYR A 186 8.23 -27.29 -37.41
CA TYR A 186 9.03 -26.40 -36.53
C TYR A 186 10.32 -27.07 -36.06
N LYS A 187 10.42 -28.40 -36.08
CA LYS A 187 11.60 -29.13 -35.61
C LYS A 187 12.67 -29.16 -36.69
N ALA A 188 13.91 -28.90 -36.28
CA ALA A 188 15.04 -29.03 -37.16
C ALA A 188 15.20 -30.49 -37.66
N PRO A 189 15.71 -30.73 -38.88
CA PRO A 189 15.84 -32.07 -39.44
C PRO A 189 16.64 -33.06 -38.56
N GLU A 190 17.65 -32.58 -37.84
CA GLU A 190 18.44 -33.37 -36.90
C GLU A 190 17.69 -33.72 -35.60
N VAL A 191 16.75 -32.88 -35.18
CA VAL A 191 15.88 -33.14 -34.02
C VAL A 191 14.89 -34.24 -34.40
N ASN A 192 14.31 -34.18 -35.60
CA ASN A 192 13.41 -35.24 -36.09
C ASN A 192 14.12 -36.59 -36.26
N LYS A 193 15.43 -36.61 -36.53
CA LYS A 193 16.21 -37.84 -36.66
C LYS A 193 16.64 -38.42 -35.31
N ASN A 194 17.23 -37.58 -34.46
CA ASN A 194 17.99 -38.05 -33.29
C ASN A 194 17.64 -37.32 -31.97
N LEU A 195 16.61 -36.45 -31.95
CA LEU A 195 16.24 -35.61 -30.80
C LEU A 195 17.40 -34.73 -30.27
N ASP A 196 18.30 -34.31 -31.16
CA ASP A 196 19.48 -33.50 -30.83
C ASP A 196 19.12 -32.02 -30.65
N LEU A 197 18.59 -31.67 -29.47
CA LEU A 197 18.21 -30.30 -29.11
C LEU A 197 19.43 -29.48 -28.62
N CYS A 198 19.61 -28.32 -29.26
CA CYS A 198 20.67 -27.34 -28.99
C CYS A 198 20.31 -25.94 -29.53
N GLU A 199 21.25 -24.99 -29.41
CA GLU A 199 21.13 -23.64 -29.96
C GLU A 199 20.80 -23.62 -31.46
N ILE A 200 21.49 -24.46 -32.24
CA ILE A 200 21.33 -24.47 -33.70
C ILE A 200 19.95 -25.00 -34.11
N SER A 201 19.36 -25.91 -33.33
CA SER A 201 17.99 -26.37 -33.58
C SER A 201 16.94 -25.32 -33.20
N ASP A 202 17.14 -24.56 -32.12
CA ASP A 202 16.24 -23.44 -31.77
C ASP A 202 16.31 -22.32 -32.81
N ILE A 203 17.49 -22.06 -33.39
CA ILE A 203 17.65 -21.11 -34.51
C ILE A 203 16.77 -21.52 -35.70
N TYR A 204 16.69 -22.81 -36.01
CA TYR A 204 15.81 -23.32 -37.05
C TYR A 204 14.34 -23.08 -36.70
N SER A 205 13.90 -23.48 -35.50
CA SER A 205 12.51 -23.30 -35.06
C SER A 205 12.09 -21.83 -35.07
N LEU A 206 12.98 -20.92 -34.62
CA LEU A 206 12.75 -19.48 -34.70
C LEU A 206 12.66 -18.99 -36.15
N GLY A 207 13.50 -19.52 -37.05
CA GLY A 207 13.43 -19.19 -38.47
C GLY A 207 12.07 -19.55 -39.08
N VAL A 208 11.50 -20.71 -38.73
CA VAL A 208 10.15 -21.12 -39.14
C VAL A 208 9.07 -20.15 -38.64
N VAL A 209 9.17 -19.70 -37.38
CA VAL A 209 8.28 -18.66 -36.82
C VAL A 209 8.33 -17.39 -37.65
N PHE A 210 9.52 -16.89 -37.94
CA PHE A 210 9.70 -15.60 -38.60
C PHE A 210 9.40 -15.63 -40.11
N ILE A 211 9.55 -16.78 -40.77
CA ILE A 211 9.12 -16.95 -42.16
C ILE A 211 7.59 -16.86 -42.27
N GLN A 212 6.85 -17.36 -41.27
CA GLN A 212 5.39 -17.16 -41.21
C GLN A 212 5.00 -15.70 -41.02
N LEU A 213 5.74 -14.95 -40.19
CA LEU A 213 5.53 -13.50 -40.05
C LEU A 213 5.79 -12.76 -41.36
N LEU A 214 6.89 -13.07 -42.04
CA LEU A 214 7.24 -12.48 -43.34
C LEU A 214 6.17 -12.75 -44.40
N ASN A 215 5.61 -13.96 -44.41
CA ASN A 215 4.53 -14.34 -45.32
C ASN A 215 3.15 -13.89 -44.83
N LYS A 216 3.05 -13.32 -43.62
CA LYS A 216 1.80 -12.88 -42.98
C LYS A 216 0.74 -13.98 -42.96
N LYS A 217 1.18 -15.23 -42.83
CA LYS A 217 0.34 -16.42 -42.95
C LYS A 217 0.85 -17.53 -42.03
N LYS A 218 -0.05 -18.11 -41.24
CA LYS A 218 0.21 -19.33 -40.48
C LYS A 218 0.31 -20.52 -41.44
N PHE A 219 1.31 -21.38 -41.23
CA PHE A 219 1.48 -22.62 -41.99
C PHE A 219 0.75 -23.75 -41.28
N GLU A 220 0.00 -24.56 -42.05
CA GLU A 220 -0.77 -25.69 -41.52
C GLU A 220 0.02 -27.01 -41.65
N ASN A 221 1.01 -27.05 -42.53
CA ASN A 221 1.78 -28.26 -42.83
C ASN A 221 3.18 -27.92 -43.41
N GLU A 222 4.02 -28.95 -43.54
CA GLU A 222 5.38 -28.81 -44.08
C GLU A 222 5.41 -28.27 -45.52
N LYS A 223 4.40 -28.56 -46.35
CA LYS A 223 4.36 -28.05 -47.73
C LYS A 223 4.14 -26.54 -47.78
N ASP A 224 3.34 -25.98 -46.87
CA ASP A 224 3.18 -24.53 -46.77
C ASP A 224 4.53 -23.85 -46.46
N PHE A 225 5.31 -24.47 -45.56
CA PHE A 225 6.65 -24.00 -45.21
C PHE A 225 7.65 -24.15 -46.38
N GLU A 226 7.69 -25.31 -47.04
CA GLU A 226 8.57 -25.55 -48.19
C GLU A 226 8.29 -24.58 -49.35
N ASN A 227 7.00 -24.33 -49.66
CA ASN A 227 6.62 -23.36 -50.67
C ASN A 227 7.08 -21.93 -50.31
N ALA A 228 7.02 -21.56 -49.02
CA ALA A 228 7.41 -20.23 -48.57
C ALA A 228 8.92 -19.97 -48.65
N ILE A 229 9.76 -20.99 -48.47
CA ILE A 229 11.22 -20.88 -48.61
C ILE A 229 11.69 -21.00 -50.07
N GLU A 230 10.91 -21.66 -50.92
CA GLU A 230 11.20 -21.80 -52.36
C GLU A 230 10.73 -20.61 -53.21
N ASP A 231 10.02 -19.62 -52.64
CA ASP A 231 9.60 -18.42 -53.36
C ASP A 231 10.79 -17.52 -53.72
N LYS A 232 11.44 -17.86 -54.84
CA LYS A 232 12.62 -17.19 -55.42
C LYS A 232 12.39 -15.72 -55.82
N LYS A 233 11.16 -15.19 -55.72
CA LYS A 233 10.87 -13.80 -56.06
C LYS A 233 11.22 -12.82 -54.94
N ASN A 234 11.35 -13.29 -53.69
CA ASN A 234 11.62 -12.44 -52.55
C ASN A 234 13.11 -12.41 -52.20
N ASN A 235 13.92 -11.60 -52.88
CA ASN A 235 15.37 -11.47 -52.58
C ASN A 235 15.68 -10.46 -51.45
N SER A 236 14.75 -10.21 -50.52
CA SER A 236 14.99 -9.26 -49.44
C SER A 236 16.10 -9.75 -48.50
N LYS A 237 16.83 -8.81 -47.89
CA LYS A 237 17.89 -9.13 -46.93
C LYS A 237 17.35 -9.94 -45.74
N LEU A 238 16.13 -9.61 -45.30
CA LEU A 238 15.41 -10.34 -44.26
C LEU A 238 15.12 -11.77 -44.69
N PHE A 239 14.61 -11.99 -45.92
CA PHE A 239 14.36 -13.33 -46.45
C PHE A 239 15.63 -14.18 -46.52
N LEU A 240 16.76 -13.63 -46.97
CA LEU A 240 18.04 -14.34 -47.01
C LEU A 240 18.54 -14.71 -45.61
N LEU A 241 18.38 -13.82 -44.64
CA LEU A 241 18.71 -14.07 -43.23
C LEU A 241 17.85 -15.21 -42.67
N LEU A 242 16.54 -15.17 -42.88
CA LEU A 242 15.61 -16.20 -42.41
C LEU A 242 15.84 -17.55 -43.08
N ASN A 243 16.12 -17.58 -44.40
CA ASN A 243 16.50 -18.81 -45.10
C ASN A 243 17.77 -19.44 -44.54
N LYS A 244 18.75 -18.62 -44.16
CA LYS A 244 19.94 -19.11 -43.50
C LYS A 244 19.62 -19.74 -42.15
N MET A 245 18.68 -19.18 -41.38
CA MET A 245 18.23 -19.76 -40.10
C MET A 245 17.59 -21.14 -40.29
N VAL A 246 16.87 -21.39 -41.38
CA VAL A 246 16.17 -22.66 -41.62
C VAL A 246 16.89 -23.62 -42.58
N SER A 247 18.19 -23.46 -42.78
CA SER A 247 18.93 -24.37 -43.66
C SER A 247 18.85 -25.82 -43.17
N LYS A 248 18.54 -26.76 -44.09
CA LYS A 248 18.45 -28.20 -43.79
C LYS A 248 19.77 -28.75 -43.23
N ASP A 249 20.91 -28.24 -43.69
CA ASP A 249 22.23 -28.53 -43.09
C ASP A 249 22.54 -27.57 -41.94
N LYS A 250 22.67 -28.12 -40.72
CA LYS A 250 23.00 -27.33 -39.52
C LYS A 250 24.32 -26.57 -39.62
N LYS A 251 25.27 -27.01 -40.47
CA LYS A 251 26.54 -26.29 -40.70
C LYS A 251 26.36 -24.98 -41.47
N HIS A 252 25.29 -24.86 -42.27
CA HIS A 252 25.00 -23.66 -43.05
C HIS A 252 24.13 -22.65 -42.29
N ARG A 253 23.56 -23.04 -41.15
CA ARG A 253 22.85 -22.12 -40.24
C ARG A 253 23.82 -21.21 -39.50
N PHE A 254 23.25 -20.20 -38.83
CA PHE A 254 23.96 -19.50 -37.77
C PHE A 254 24.32 -20.48 -36.66
N GLN A 255 25.54 -20.36 -36.14
CA GLN A 255 26.06 -21.29 -35.12
C GLN A 255 25.72 -20.83 -33.70
N SER A 256 25.21 -19.60 -33.54
CA SER A 256 24.70 -19.05 -32.29
C SER A 256 23.72 -17.89 -32.54
N PHE A 257 22.85 -17.59 -31.57
CA PHE A 257 22.02 -16.38 -31.57
C PHE A 257 22.88 -15.12 -31.55
N LYS A 258 24.07 -15.18 -30.94
CA LYS A 258 25.06 -14.10 -31.02
C LYS A 258 25.45 -13.78 -32.46
N ASN A 259 25.66 -14.78 -33.32
CA ASN A 259 25.95 -14.52 -34.74
C ASN A 259 24.79 -13.84 -35.48
N ILE A 260 23.55 -14.14 -35.09
CA ILE A 260 22.36 -13.46 -35.63
C ILE A 260 22.36 -12.01 -35.16
N LEU A 261 22.57 -11.77 -33.87
CA LEU A 261 22.68 -10.43 -33.29
C LEU A 261 23.83 -9.62 -33.90
N ASP A 262 24.96 -10.23 -34.25
CA ASP A 262 26.08 -9.55 -34.93
C ASP A 262 25.71 -9.12 -36.36
N VAL A 263 24.85 -9.88 -37.05
CA VAL A 263 24.35 -9.51 -38.38
C VAL A 263 23.28 -8.42 -38.26
N LEU A 264 22.30 -8.63 -37.38
CA LEU A 264 21.24 -7.67 -37.12
C LEU A 264 21.82 -6.35 -36.63
N SER A 265 22.76 -6.38 -35.68
CA SER A 265 23.38 -5.18 -35.11
C SER A 265 24.13 -4.35 -36.13
N LYS A 266 24.54 -4.87 -37.29
CA LYS A 266 25.09 -4.03 -38.38
C LYS A 266 23.99 -3.24 -39.08
N ASP A 267 22.81 -3.83 -39.24
CA ASP A 267 21.63 -3.14 -39.78
C ASP A 267 21.06 -2.15 -38.77
N PHE A 268 20.97 -2.55 -37.50
CA PHE A 268 20.66 -1.64 -36.41
C PHE A 268 21.75 -0.61 -36.20
N LYS A 269 23.04 -0.88 -36.44
CA LYS A 269 24.12 0.11 -36.35
C LYS A 269 24.02 1.13 -37.46
N THR A 270 23.64 0.73 -38.67
CA THR A 270 23.35 1.67 -39.77
C THR A 270 22.14 2.56 -39.43
N LYS A 271 21.08 1.97 -38.84
CA LYS A 271 19.92 2.73 -38.35
C LYS A 271 20.22 3.54 -37.08
N LYS A 272 21.11 3.07 -36.21
CA LYS A 272 21.61 3.71 -34.99
C LYS A 272 22.50 4.90 -35.36
N ASP A 273 23.37 4.74 -36.35
CA ASP A 273 24.19 5.79 -36.92
C ASP A 273 23.28 6.86 -37.55
N ILE A 274 22.15 6.50 -38.16
CA ILE A 274 21.09 7.45 -38.57
C ILE A 274 20.44 8.14 -37.35
N LEU A 275 19.98 7.36 -36.37
CA LEU A 275 19.38 7.81 -35.10
C LEU A 275 20.27 8.76 -34.27
N PHE A 276 21.59 8.66 -34.41
CA PHE A 276 22.58 9.44 -33.67
C PHE A 276 23.48 10.30 -34.58
N SER A 277 23.19 10.38 -35.88
CA SER A 277 23.82 11.36 -36.78
C SER A 277 23.20 12.73 -36.55
N ASN A 278 24.02 13.77 -36.70
CA ASN A 278 23.57 15.17 -36.67
C ASN A 278 23.08 15.67 -38.03
N ASP A 279 23.25 14.88 -39.09
CA ASP A 279 23.00 15.27 -40.48
C ASP A 279 21.59 14.88 -40.98
N GLU A 280 20.87 13.99 -40.29
CA GLU A 280 19.50 13.59 -40.63
C GLU A 280 18.42 14.39 -39.89
N THR A 281 17.23 14.52 -40.50
CA THR A 281 16.13 15.31 -39.93
C THR A 281 15.62 14.67 -38.64
N ILE A 282 15.34 15.51 -37.65
CA ILE A 282 14.83 15.11 -36.33
C ILE A 282 13.59 14.21 -36.45
N THR A 283 12.76 14.50 -37.44
CA THR A 283 11.54 13.77 -37.82
C THR A 283 11.80 12.30 -38.14
N GLU A 284 12.84 11.99 -38.92
CA GLU A 284 13.16 10.61 -39.29
C GLU A 284 13.77 9.84 -38.11
N ARG A 285 14.48 10.54 -37.21
CA ARG A 285 15.00 9.96 -35.96
C ARG A 285 13.89 9.61 -34.99
N LEU A 286 12.88 10.48 -34.84
CA LEU A 286 11.70 10.21 -34.01
C LEU A 286 10.86 9.06 -34.58
N ARG A 287 10.72 9.00 -35.90
CA ARG A 287 10.07 7.87 -36.59
C ARG A 287 10.76 6.54 -36.28
N LEU A 288 12.08 6.49 -36.38
CA LEU A 288 12.85 5.29 -36.09
C LEU A 288 12.76 4.90 -34.61
N LEU A 289 12.82 5.86 -33.68
CA LEU A 289 12.63 5.59 -32.24
C LEU A 289 11.24 5.01 -31.94
N LYS A 290 10.20 5.53 -32.59
CA LYS A 290 8.84 4.98 -32.55
C LYS A 290 8.79 3.56 -33.11
N ASP A 291 9.36 3.35 -34.30
CA ASP A 291 9.38 2.04 -34.97
C ASP A 291 10.18 1.00 -34.17
N PHE A 292 11.12 1.44 -33.31
CA PHE A 292 11.88 0.60 -32.40
C PHE A 292 11.30 0.44 -30.98
N GLY A 293 10.17 1.09 -30.68
CA GLY A 293 9.56 1.08 -29.34
C GLY A 293 10.44 1.73 -28.27
N MET A 294 11.38 2.58 -28.68
CA MET A 294 12.34 3.29 -27.83
C MET A 294 11.73 4.61 -27.37
N PHE A 295 10.64 4.50 -26.61
CA PHE A 295 9.80 5.64 -26.24
C PHE A 295 10.50 6.60 -25.26
N GLU A 296 11.36 6.10 -24.37
CA GLU A 296 12.15 6.96 -23.47
C GLU A 296 13.17 7.79 -24.24
N GLU A 297 13.87 7.19 -25.21
CA GLU A 297 14.83 7.91 -26.04
C GLU A 297 14.15 8.86 -27.04
N ALA A 298 12.95 8.50 -27.53
CA ALA A 298 12.09 9.42 -28.26
C ALA A 298 11.73 10.63 -27.40
N PHE A 299 11.33 10.38 -26.15
CA PHE A 299 10.94 11.41 -25.21
C PHE A 299 12.11 12.33 -24.83
N ASP A 300 13.30 11.77 -24.60
CA ASP A 300 14.52 12.54 -24.34
C ASP A 300 14.95 13.39 -25.53
N LEU A 301 14.77 12.88 -26.76
CA LEU A 301 15.04 13.64 -27.99
C LEU A 301 14.04 14.79 -28.13
N ILE A 302 12.75 14.54 -27.89
CA ILE A 302 11.69 15.57 -27.89
C ILE A 302 11.98 16.67 -26.86
N ASN A 303 12.31 16.33 -25.61
CA ASN A 303 12.63 17.30 -24.55
C ASN A 303 13.84 18.19 -24.88
N LYS A 304 14.85 17.63 -25.55
CA LYS A 304 16.02 18.41 -25.99
C LYS A 304 15.65 19.41 -27.09
N ILE A 305 14.59 19.14 -27.86
CA ILE A 305 14.17 19.92 -29.02
C ILE A 305 13.04 20.92 -28.70
N GLU A 306 12.16 20.64 -27.73
CA GLU A 306 11.18 21.61 -27.23
C GLU A 306 11.84 22.91 -26.72
N ASN A 307 13.09 22.81 -26.26
CA ASN A 307 13.91 23.97 -25.92
C ASN A 307 14.44 24.77 -27.14
N SER A 308 14.14 24.35 -28.38
CA SER A 308 14.70 24.90 -29.63
C SER A 308 13.68 25.44 -30.65
N ASN A 309 12.37 25.50 -30.32
CA ASN A 309 11.30 26.08 -31.16
C ASN A 309 11.27 25.55 -32.61
N ASN A 310 11.23 24.23 -32.81
CA ASN A 310 11.26 23.64 -34.15
C ASN A 310 9.86 23.16 -34.60
N GLN A 311 9.19 23.99 -35.40
CA GLN A 311 7.77 23.83 -35.78
C GLN A 311 7.48 22.56 -36.58
N GLU A 312 8.42 22.11 -37.42
CA GLU A 312 8.29 20.89 -38.24
C GLU A 312 8.18 19.60 -37.39
N VAL A 313 8.76 19.62 -36.19
CA VAL A 313 8.73 18.51 -35.23
C VAL A 313 7.43 18.51 -34.43
N ILE A 314 6.91 19.71 -34.11
CA ILE A 314 5.58 19.87 -33.51
C ILE A 314 4.52 19.32 -34.49
N ASP A 315 4.61 19.69 -35.76
CA ASP A 315 3.69 19.19 -36.80
C ASP A 315 3.80 17.66 -36.99
N TYR A 316 4.99 17.06 -36.85
CA TYR A 316 5.15 15.61 -36.92
C TYR A 316 4.62 14.89 -35.67
N ILE A 317 4.87 15.44 -34.47
CA ILE A 317 4.32 14.93 -33.20
C ILE A 317 2.81 14.99 -33.27
N GLU A 318 2.24 16.15 -33.64
CA GLU A 318 0.81 16.31 -33.84
C GLU A 318 0.31 15.30 -34.86
N ASN A 319 0.82 15.24 -36.09
CA ASN A 319 0.29 14.30 -37.10
C ASN A 319 0.50 12.80 -36.78
N THR A 320 1.51 12.44 -36.00
CA THR A 320 1.84 11.03 -35.67
C THR A 320 1.19 10.55 -34.37
N TYR A 321 0.93 11.45 -33.40
CA TYR A 321 0.17 11.19 -32.18
C TYR A 321 -1.35 11.42 -32.33
N TYR A 322 -1.80 12.26 -33.27
CA TYR A 322 -3.23 12.57 -33.48
C TYR A 322 -4.06 11.33 -33.87
N TYR A 323 -3.43 10.29 -34.43
CA TYR A 323 -4.11 9.02 -34.72
C TYR A 323 -4.10 8.01 -33.54
N GLU A 324 -3.22 8.18 -32.56
CA GLU A 324 -3.14 7.34 -31.33
C GLU A 324 -3.80 7.99 -30.11
N TYR A 325 -4.37 9.19 -30.27
CA TYR A 325 -5.01 10.04 -29.25
C TYR A 325 -6.28 9.49 -28.58
N ASN A 326 -6.61 8.21 -28.80
CA ASN A 326 -7.76 7.52 -28.21
C ASN A 326 -7.34 6.23 -27.47
N ASN A 327 -6.12 6.15 -26.93
CA ASN A 327 -5.74 5.04 -26.04
C ASN A 327 -5.54 5.50 -24.57
N PRO A 328 -6.59 5.39 -23.73
CA PRO A 328 -6.53 5.73 -22.31
C PRO A 328 -5.54 4.89 -21.51
N GLU A 329 -5.19 3.68 -21.97
CA GLU A 329 -4.33 2.74 -21.26
C GLU A 329 -2.87 3.19 -21.31
N LEU A 330 -2.38 3.58 -22.50
CA LEU A 330 -1.02 4.10 -22.69
C LEU A 330 -0.81 5.42 -21.93
N ILE A 331 -1.79 6.33 -22.00
CA ILE A 331 -1.73 7.60 -21.25
C ILE A 331 -1.73 7.34 -19.74
N SER A 332 -2.46 6.32 -19.28
CA SER A 332 -2.43 5.91 -17.88
C SER A 332 -1.05 5.40 -17.46
N GLU A 333 -0.38 4.59 -18.29
CA GLU A 333 0.96 4.06 -17.98
C GLU A 333 2.02 5.17 -17.94
N ILE A 334 1.98 6.11 -18.89
CA ILE A 334 2.87 7.28 -18.91
C ILE A 334 2.65 8.13 -17.66
N ALA A 335 1.40 8.44 -17.34
CA ALA A 335 1.04 9.26 -16.19
C ALA A 335 1.42 8.58 -14.86
N ASP A 336 1.23 7.26 -14.73
CA ASP A 336 1.64 6.48 -13.55
C ASP A 336 3.16 6.43 -13.39
N THR A 337 3.89 6.36 -14.50
CA THR A 337 5.36 6.43 -14.50
C THR A 337 5.82 7.77 -13.95
N TYR A 338 5.31 8.89 -14.47
CA TYR A 338 5.63 10.23 -13.95
C TYR A 338 5.23 10.40 -12.49
N TYR A 339 4.05 9.91 -12.12
CA TYR A 339 3.57 9.99 -10.75
C TYR A 339 4.50 9.21 -9.79
N SER A 340 4.94 8.03 -10.20
CA SER A 340 5.81 7.14 -9.42
C SER A 340 7.22 7.71 -9.21
N VAL A 341 7.74 8.49 -10.16
CA VAL A 341 9.03 9.20 -10.02
C VAL A 341 8.90 10.56 -9.32
N GLY A 342 7.68 10.97 -8.95
CA GLY A 342 7.40 12.21 -8.22
C GLY A 342 7.19 13.45 -9.10
N GLU A 343 7.07 13.28 -10.41
CA GLU A 343 6.90 14.36 -11.39
C GLU A 343 5.42 14.76 -11.55
N TYR A 344 4.77 15.14 -10.45
CA TYR A 344 3.31 15.35 -10.38
C TYR A 344 2.77 16.41 -11.35
N ASN A 345 3.53 17.48 -11.60
CA ASN A 345 3.11 18.53 -12.55
C ASN A 345 3.05 18.02 -14.00
N LYS A 346 3.97 17.12 -14.39
CA LYS A 346 3.95 16.49 -15.72
C LYS A 346 2.80 15.50 -15.84
N THR A 347 2.56 14.71 -14.78
CA THR A 347 1.35 13.85 -14.70
C THR A 347 0.08 14.66 -14.92
N ILE A 348 -0.06 15.80 -14.24
CA ILE A 348 -1.22 16.70 -14.40
C ILE A 348 -1.34 17.20 -15.83
N GLN A 349 -0.24 17.71 -16.42
CA GLN A 349 -0.25 18.27 -17.76
C GLN A 349 -0.71 17.24 -18.81
N ILE A 350 -0.13 16.03 -18.78
CA ILE A 350 -0.44 14.95 -19.73
C ILE A 350 -1.88 14.48 -19.59
N LEU A 351 -2.34 14.27 -18.36
CA LEU A 351 -3.71 13.81 -18.11
C LEU A 351 -4.75 14.87 -18.48
N PHE A 352 -4.49 16.13 -18.13
CA PHE A 352 -5.40 17.24 -18.45
C PHE A 352 -5.49 17.46 -19.96
N SER A 353 -4.36 17.52 -20.65
CA SER A 353 -4.34 17.70 -22.11
C SER A 353 -5.06 16.56 -22.82
N PHE A 354 -4.87 15.32 -22.38
CA PHE A 354 -5.54 14.16 -22.96
C PHE A 354 -7.05 14.18 -22.75
N ILE A 355 -7.52 14.52 -21.54
CA ILE A 355 -8.97 14.59 -21.24
C ILE A 355 -9.62 15.71 -22.08
N GLU A 356 -8.98 16.87 -22.16
CA GLU A 356 -9.49 18.03 -22.91
C GLU A 356 -9.62 17.74 -24.40
N SER A 357 -8.64 17.06 -24.98
CA SER A 357 -8.57 16.82 -26.42
C SER A 357 -9.35 15.60 -26.92
N SER A 358 -9.36 14.51 -26.14
CA SER A 358 -10.02 13.26 -26.54
C SER A 358 -11.49 13.22 -26.12
N ASN A 359 -11.86 14.03 -25.12
CA ASN A 359 -13.13 13.96 -24.42
C ASN A 359 -13.42 12.56 -23.83
N ILE A 360 -12.37 11.72 -23.68
CA ILE A 360 -12.47 10.40 -23.07
C ILE A 360 -12.31 10.56 -21.57
N LEU A 361 -13.39 10.24 -20.86
CA LEU A 361 -13.43 10.21 -19.41
C LEU A 361 -13.40 8.75 -18.93
N ASN A 362 -12.52 8.42 -18.00
CA ASN A 362 -12.59 7.17 -17.24
C ASN A 362 -12.20 7.40 -15.77
N ALA A 363 -12.66 6.51 -14.88
CA ALA A 363 -12.43 6.66 -13.45
C ALA A 363 -10.94 6.70 -13.05
N PRO A 364 -10.07 5.81 -13.57
CA PRO A 364 -8.66 5.79 -13.20
C PRO A 364 -7.90 7.07 -13.55
N LEU A 365 -8.13 7.66 -14.73
CA LEU A 365 -7.42 8.87 -15.17
C LEU A 365 -7.85 10.08 -14.34
N ILE A 366 -9.15 10.27 -14.08
CA ILE A 366 -9.62 11.37 -13.22
C ILE A 366 -9.09 11.19 -11.80
N TYR A 367 -9.11 9.96 -11.29
CA TYR A 367 -8.60 9.65 -9.96
C TYR A 367 -7.09 9.91 -9.84
N MET A 368 -6.29 9.54 -10.83
CA MET A 368 -4.85 9.81 -10.85
C MET A 368 -4.55 11.30 -11.00
N LEU A 369 -5.35 12.03 -11.80
CA LEU A 369 -5.28 13.49 -11.88
C LEU A 369 -5.57 14.13 -10.51
N ALA A 370 -6.62 13.66 -9.82
CA ALA A 370 -6.96 14.11 -8.47
C ALA A 370 -5.84 13.85 -7.46
N ASN A 371 -5.27 12.64 -7.43
CA ASN A 371 -4.13 12.28 -6.58
C ASN A 371 -2.91 13.17 -6.88
N SER A 372 -2.68 13.52 -8.15
CA SER A 372 -1.55 14.37 -8.55
C SER A 372 -1.73 15.81 -8.03
N TYR A 373 -2.96 16.34 -8.06
CA TYR A 373 -3.28 17.63 -7.42
C TYR A 373 -3.13 17.58 -5.90
N GLU A 374 -3.57 16.50 -5.25
CA GLU A 374 -3.37 16.30 -3.80
C GLU A 374 -1.88 16.27 -3.45
N ALA A 375 -1.04 15.61 -4.27
CA ALA A 375 0.40 15.51 -4.07
C ALA A 375 1.13 16.86 -4.15
N ILE A 376 0.61 17.82 -4.94
CA ILE A 376 1.12 19.20 -4.99
C ILE A 376 0.42 20.15 -3.99
N ASN A 377 -0.35 19.61 -3.05
CA ASN A 377 -1.13 20.33 -2.03
C ASN A 377 -2.26 21.24 -2.59
N GLU A 378 -2.75 20.95 -3.79
CA GLU A 378 -3.93 21.59 -4.38
C GLU A 378 -5.19 20.81 -3.98
N ASP A 379 -5.41 20.66 -2.68
CA ASP A 379 -6.41 19.77 -2.08
C ASP A 379 -7.85 20.07 -2.56
N ASN A 380 -8.18 21.35 -2.80
CA ASN A 380 -9.52 21.75 -3.29
C ASN A 380 -9.79 21.23 -4.71
N LYS A 381 -8.80 21.30 -5.61
CA LYS A 381 -8.90 20.76 -6.98
C LYS A 381 -9.01 19.24 -6.95
N ALA A 382 -8.25 18.59 -6.07
CA ALA A 382 -8.36 17.15 -5.86
C ALA A 382 -9.77 16.74 -5.43
N ILE A 383 -10.37 17.45 -4.46
CA ILE A 383 -11.75 17.20 -3.99
C ILE A 383 -12.77 17.37 -5.12
N GLU A 384 -12.63 18.38 -5.97
CA GLU A 384 -13.51 18.59 -7.13
C GLU A 384 -13.40 17.42 -8.11
N LEU A 385 -12.18 17.00 -8.47
CA LEU A 385 -11.94 15.89 -9.37
C LEU A 385 -12.42 14.54 -8.80
N TYR A 386 -12.21 14.28 -7.50
CA TYR A 386 -12.81 13.11 -6.86
C TYR A 386 -14.35 13.17 -6.92
N SER A 387 -14.95 14.35 -6.78
CA SER A 387 -16.40 14.53 -6.90
C SER A 387 -16.89 14.26 -8.32
N ILE A 388 -16.15 14.70 -9.34
CA ILE A 388 -16.42 14.39 -10.75
C ILE A 388 -16.30 12.87 -10.98
N CYS A 389 -15.27 12.23 -10.43
CA CYS A 389 -15.09 10.79 -10.53
C CYS A 389 -16.25 10.03 -9.88
N ILE A 390 -16.65 10.40 -8.67
CA ILE A 390 -17.78 9.79 -7.94
C ILE A 390 -19.10 9.97 -8.70
N LYS A 391 -19.33 11.16 -9.27
CA LYS A 391 -20.55 11.47 -10.02
C LYS A 391 -20.69 10.62 -11.28
N ASN A 392 -19.60 10.40 -12.01
CA ASN A 392 -19.60 9.65 -13.27
C ASN A 392 -19.39 8.14 -13.08
N TYR A 393 -18.66 7.74 -12.03
CA TYR A 393 -18.30 6.35 -11.72
C TYR A 393 -18.68 6.04 -10.27
N PRO A 394 -19.98 5.90 -9.99
CA PRO A 394 -20.50 5.77 -8.63
C PRO A 394 -20.00 4.51 -7.91
N ASP A 395 -19.51 3.50 -8.61
CA ASP A 395 -18.97 2.27 -8.02
C ASP A 395 -17.45 2.32 -7.78
N PHE A 396 -16.78 3.42 -8.15
CA PHE A 396 -15.34 3.58 -7.99
C PHE A 396 -14.97 4.02 -6.56
N GLN A 397 -14.89 3.04 -5.66
CA GLN A 397 -14.74 3.27 -4.21
C GLN A 397 -13.50 4.07 -3.80
N LEU A 398 -12.38 3.95 -4.53
CA LEU A 398 -11.12 4.64 -4.21
C LEU A 398 -11.28 6.18 -4.21
N ALA A 399 -12.10 6.73 -5.11
CA ALA A 399 -12.37 8.16 -5.13
C ALA A 399 -13.13 8.63 -3.88
N TYR A 400 -14.07 7.82 -3.37
CA TYR A 400 -14.75 8.11 -2.10
C TYR A 400 -13.77 8.13 -0.93
N MET A 401 -12.90 7.12 -0.85
CA MET A 401 -11.92 7.01 0.24
C MET A 401 -10.94 8.19 0.26
N ASN A 402 -10.34 8.54 -0.89
CA ASN A 402 -9.37 9.62 -0.95
C ASN A 402 -10.02 10.99 -0.76
N LYS A 403 -11.24 11.20 -1.28
CA LYS A 403 -12.01 12.42 -0.99
C LYS A 403 -12.28 12.57 0.51
N ALA A 404 -12.75 11.51 1.17
CA ALA A 404 -13.00 11.54 2.61
C ALA A 404 -11.71 11.82 3.41
N TYR A 405 -10.58 11.23 3.01
CA TYR A 405 -9.29 11.48 3.63
C TYR A 405 -8.81 12.93 3.43
N THR A 406 -8.94 13.47 2.22
CA THR A 406 -8.56 14.86 1.89
C THR A 406 -9.40 15.85 2.69
N LEU A 407 -10.71 15.62 2.81
CA LEU A 407 -11.59 16.44 3.65
C LEU A 407 -11.20 16.38 5.14
N PHE A 408 -10.88 15.19 5.65
CA PHE A 408 -10.38 15.02 7.00
C PHE A 408 -9.05 15.77 7.23
N LYS A 409 -8.11 15.70 6.27
CA LYS A 409 -6.83 16.45 6.29
C LYS A 409 -7.07 17.96 6.40
N LEU A 410 -8.09 18.48 5.73
CA LEU A 410 -8.51 19.88 5.78
C LEU A 410 -9.32 20.27 7.04
N GLY A 411 -9.62 19.30 7.91
CA GLY A 411 -10.43 19.52 9.13
C GLY A 411 -11.95 19.53 8.90
N LEU A 412 -12.40 19.22 7.69
CA LEU A 412 -13.82 19.11 7.31
C LEU A 412 -14.37 17.74 7.73
N ASN A 413 -14.38 17.49 9.03
CA ASN A 413 -14.68 16.17 9.61
C ASN A 413 -16.13 15.70 9.33
N GLU A 414 -17.10 16.63 9.30
CA GLU A 414 -18.51 16.29 9.06
C GLU A 414 -18.74 15.80 7.62
N GLU A 415 -18.21 16.52 6.63
CA GLU A 415 -18.27 16.13 5.21
C GLU A 415 -17.52 14.81 4.97
N SER A 416 -16.38 14.62 5.64
CA SER A 416 -15.64 13.35 5.60
C SER A 416 -16.50 12.19 6.12
N LEU A 417 -17.17 12.37 7.26
CA LEU A 417 -18.06 11.36 7.85
C LEU A 417 -19.26 11.04 6.96
N GLU A 418 -19.85 12.04 6.29
CA GLU A 418 -20.95 11.83 5.35
C GLU A 418 -20.53 10.87 4.22
N ILE A 419 -19.36 11.11 3.63
CA ILE A 419 -18.81 10.24 2.57
C ILE A 419 -18.50 8.85 3.11
N LEU A 420 -17.85 8.74 4.27
CA LEU A 420 -17.51 7.44 4.87
C LEU A 420 -18.76 6.61 5.22
N ASN A 421 -19.82 7.24 5.70
CA ASN A 421 -21.11 6.58 5.95
C ASN A 421 -21.79 6.15 4.67
N ASN A 422 -21.71 6.95 3.59
CA ASN A 422 -22.19 6.55 2.28
C ASN A 422 -21.45 5.30 1.78
N ILE A 423 -20.12 5.21 1.97
CA ILE A 423 -19.34 4.01 1.63
C ILE A 423 -19.88 2.78 2.39
N LEU A 424 -20.14 2.88 3.70
CA LEU A 424 -20.67 1.77 4.50
C LEU A 424 -22.06 1.31 4.05
N GLN A 425 -22.92 2.24 3.63
CA GLN A 425 -24.25 1.90 3.12
C GLN A 425 -24.19 1.24 1.74
N LYS A 426 -23.30 1.73 0.87
CA LYS A 426 -23.28 1.37 -0.55
C LYS A 426 -22.42 0.15 -0.88
N PHE A 427 -21.29 -0.03 -0.18
CA PHE A 427 -20.29 -1.07 -0.48
C PHE A 427 -20.20 -2.13 0.64
N TYR A 428 -21.29 -2.36 1.35
CA TYR A 428 -21.37 -3.30 2.47
C TYR A 428 -20.78 -4.67 2.09
N GLY A 429 -19.82 -5.17 2.88
CA GLY A 429 -19.14 -6.45 2.67
C GLY A 429 -18.00 -6.50 1.65
N GLN A 430 -17.67 -5.43 0.91
CA GLN A 430 -16.64 -5.50 -0.15
C GLN A 430 -15.25 -4.97 0.25
N ILE A 431 -15.12 -3.90 1.05
CA ILE A 431 -13.84 -3.47 1.67
C ILE A 431 -14.16 -2.70 2.97
N GLU A 432 -14.33 -3.40 4.08
CA GLU A 432 -14.83 -2.77 5.32
C GLU A 432 -13.76 -2.31 6.31
N ASN A 433 -12.53 -2.79 6.19
CA ASN A 433 -11.55 -2.55 7.25
C ASN A 433 -11.19 -1.06 7.35
N GLN A 434 -10.68 -0.43 6.30
CA GLN A 434 -10.09 0.90 6.42
C GLN A 434 -11.10 2.02 6.73
N VAL A 435 -12.37 1.83 6.35
CA VAL A 435 -13.45 2.81 6.54
C VAL A 435 -13.73 3.01 8.03
N TYR A 436 -13.81 1.93 8.82
CA TYR A 436 -14.04 2.02 10.27
C TYR A 436 -12.91 2.78 10.98
N LEU A 437 -11.65 2.58 10.58
CA LEU A 437 -10.52 3.33 11.14
C LEU A 437 -10.64 4.83 10.86
N ASN A 438 -11.01 5.20 9.63
CA ASN A 438 -11.13 6.60 9.23
C ASN A 438 -12.32 7.29 9.92
N ILE A 439 -13.46 6.61 10.08
CA ILE A 439 -14.60 7.11 10.87
C ILE A 439 -14.20 7.32 12.33
N GLY A 440 -13.48 6.35 12.93
CA GLY A 440 -12.98 6.49 14.29
C GLY A 440 -12.06 7.70 14.47
N LYS A 441 -11.16 7.95 13.51
CA LYS A 441 -10.29 9.15 13.50
C LYS A 441 -11.08 10.46 13.38
N ALA A 442 -12.09 10.50 12.51
CA ALA A 442 -12.94 11.68 12.33
C ALA A 442 -13.78 11.99 13.59
N TYR A 443 -14.34 10.99 14.26
CA TYR A 443 -15.01 11.23 15.54
C TYR A 443 -14.02 11.65 16.65
N ALA A 444 -12.81 11.09 16.66
CA ALA A 444 -11.78 11.49 17.61
C ALA A 444 -11.34 12.95 17.43
N SER A 445 -11.16 13.43 16.19
CA SER A 445 -10.84 14.84 15.90
C SER A 445 -11.96 15.79 16.31
N MET A 446 -13.22 15.34 16.21
CA MET A 446 -14.40 16.05 16.72
C MET A 446 -14.60 15.93 18.25
N LYS A 447 -13.68 15.27 18.97
CA LYS A 447 -13.76 14.97 20.42
C LYS A 447 -14.95 14.11 20.83
N ASN A 448 -15.59 13.42 19.90
CA ASN A 448 -16.64 12.45 20.18
C ASN A 448 -16.00 11.08 20.46
N TYR A 449 -15.38 10.96 21.64
CA TYR A 449 -14.55 9.82 22.00
C TYR A 449 -15.33 8.50 22.13
N ASP A 450 -16.63 8.56 22.41
CA ASP A 450 -17.47 7.37 22.53
C ASP A 450 -17.70 6.67 21.18
N LEU A 451 -18.12 7.43 20.16
CA LEU A 451 -18.26 6.91 18.81
C LEU A 451 -16.89 6.54 18.22
N ALA A 452 -15.86 7.36 18.45
CA ALA A 452 -14.50 7.05 18.01
C ALA A 452 -14.05 5.66 18.49
N LYS A 453 -14.28 5.36 19.78
CA LYS A 453 -13.95 4.07 20.39
C LYS A 453 -14.75 2.94 19.76
N GLU A 454 -16.06 3.11 19.55
CA GLU A 454 -16.90 2.08 18.94
C GLU A 454 -16.36 1.65 17.57
N TYR A 455 -16.01 2.62 16.73
CA TYR A 455 -15.48 2.38 15.39
C TYR A 455 -14.07 1.80 15.39
N PHE A 456 -13.19 2.22 16.31
CA PHE A 456 -11.89 1.58 16.49
C PHE A 456 -11.99 0.12 16.98
N ILE A 457 -12.97 -0.22 17.82
CA ILE A 457 -13.22 -1.60 18.24
C ILE A 457 -13.77 -2.42 17.05
N LYS A 458 -14.68 -1.86 16.24
CA LYS A 458 -15.14 -2.50 15.00
C LYS A 458 -13.97 -2.81 14.07
N TYR A 459 -13.04 -1.87 13.92
CA TYR A 459 -11.80 -2.08 13.15
C TYR A 459 -10.89 -3.15 13.75
N GLU A 460 -10.67 -3.12 15.07
CA GLU A 460 -9.81 -4.05 15.80
C GLU A 460 -10.26 -5.50 15.64
N ARG A 461 -11.58 -5.77 15.68
CA ARG A 461 -12.13 -7.12 15.47
C ARG A 461 -11.72 -7.73 14.13
N LEU A 462 -11.50 -6.88 13.13
CA LEU A 462 -11.07 -7.28 11.79
C LEU A 462 -9.54 -7.29 11.66
N ASN A 463 -8.84 -6.43 12.41
CA ASN A 463 -7.39 -6.25 12.36
C ASN A 463 -6.78 -6.18 13.78
N PRO A 464 -6.73 -7.31 14.53
CA PRO A 464 -6.38 -7.31 15.95
C PRO A 464 -4.91 -7.00 16.23
N VAL A 465 -4.06 -6.97 15.20
CA VAL A 465 -2.62 -6.73 15.28
C VAL A 465 -2.19 -5.42 14.61
N ASP A 466 -3.13 -4.51 14.29
CA ASP A 466 -2.75 -3.17 13.85
C ASP A 466 -2.31 -2.31 15.05
N LYS A 467 -0.98 -2.13 15.14
CA LYS A 467 -0.29 -1.29 16.12
C LYS A 467 -0.91 0.10 16.24
N ASN A 468 -1.19 0.76 15.11
CA ASN A 468 -1.66 2.15 15.11
C ASN A 468 -3.07 2.26 15.70
N ASN A 469 -3.93 1.28 15.43
CA ASN A 469 -5.26 1.25 16.01
C ASN A 469 -5.23 0.95 17.52
N LEU A 470 -4.40 0.00 17.96
CA LEU A 470 -4.19 -0.27 19.39
C LEU A 470 -3.71 0.99 20.12
N PHE A 471 -2.79 1.74 19.51
CA PHE A 471 -2.33 3.02 20.03
C PHE A 471 -3.47 4.06 20.11
N ASN A 472 -4.30 4.20 19.07
CA ASN A 472 -5.45 5.10 19.07
C ASN A 472 -6.46 4.75 20.18
N ILE A 473 -6.77 3.46 20.37
CA ILE A 473 -7.66 3.00 21.44
C ILE A 473 -7.05 3.30 22.82
N GLY A 474 -5.74 3.03 23.00
CA GLY A 474 -5.01 3.34 24.22
C GLY A 474 -5.05 4.83 24.58
N GLN A 475 -4.88 5.72 23.59
CA GLN A 475 -5.04 7.16 23.78
C GLN A 475 -6.46 7.55 24.19
N LEU A 476 -7.48 7.00 23.54
CA LEU A 476 -8.87 7.29 23.90
C LEU A 476 -9.17 6.90 25.36
N TYR A 477 -8.74 5.71 25.80
CA TYR A 477 -8.93 5.30 27.19
C TYR A 477 -8.19 6.22 28.17
N LEU A 478 -6.99 6.67 27.81
CA LEU A 478 -6.25 7.64 28.62
C LEU A 478 -7.01 8.97 28.73
N ILE A 479 -7.55 9.49 27.62
CA ILE A 479 -8.36 10.73 27.62
C ILE A 479 -9.61 10.57 28.49
N LYS A 480 -10.22 9.38 28.51
CA LYS A 480 -11.38 9.07 29.35
C LYS A 480 -11.02 8.76 30.81
N GLY A 481 -9.73 8.74 31.16
CA GLY A 481 -9.25 8.44 32.52
C GLY A 481 -9.24 6.95 32.89
N ASP A 482 -9.49 6.04 31.95
CA ASP A 482 -9.39 4.59 32.20
C ASP A 482 -7.94 4.12 32.00
N ILE A 483 -7.13 4.39 33.02
CA ILE A 483 -5.69 4.09 33.05
C ILE A 483 -5.44 2.59 32.85
N LYS A 484 -6.35 1.72 33.32
CA LYS A 484 -6.19 0.26 33.28
C LYS A 484 -6.28 -0.25 31.85
N GLU A 485 -7.33 0.10 31.12
CA GLU A 485 -7.46 -0.30 29.73
C GLU A 485 -6.43 0.41 28.85
N ALA A 486 -6.16 1.70 29.09
CA ALA A 486 -5.10 2.43 28.36
C ALA A 486 -3.76 1.69 28.44
N LYS A 487 -3.35 1.25 29.64
CA LYS A 487 -2.10 0.49 29.83
C LYS A 487 -2.10 -0.85 29.09
N LYS A 488 -3.23 -1.55 29.06
CA LYS A 488 -3.36 -2.82 28.34
C LYS A 488 -3.14 -2.64 26.83
N TYR A 489 -3.81 -1.68 26.21
CA TYR A 489 -3.66 -1.41 24.77
C TYR A 489 -2.26 -0.91 24.40
N ILE A 490 -1.65 -0.07 25.24
CA ILE A 490 -0.27 0.41 25.01
C ILE A 490 0.76 -0.70 25.19
N ASN A 491 0.57 -1.61 26.14
CA ASN A 491 1.43 -2.79 26.25
C ASN A 491 1.28 -3.71 25.03
N ASN A 492 0.06 -3.91 24.52
CA ASN A 492 -0.16 -4.68 23.29
C ASN A 492 0.54 -4.02 22.09
N CYS A 493 0.51 -2.70 21.99
CA CYS A 493 1.25 -1.93 21.00
C CYS A 493 2.77 -2.20 21.09
N LEU A 494 3.33 -2.15 22.31
CA LEU A 494 4.77 -2.38 22.57
C LEU A 494 5.20 -3.86 22.46
N ILE A 495 4.28 -4.82 22.56
CA ILE A 495 4.56 -6.22 22.24
C ILE A 495 4.82 -6.38 20.73
N ILE A 496 4.08 -5.64 19.89
CA ILE A 496 4.23 -5.66 18.44
C ILE A 496 5.49 -4.90 18.01
N ASP A 497 5.71 -3.72 18.57
CA ASP A 497 6.88 -2.88 18.30
C ASP A 497 7.45 -2.32 19.61
N PRO A 498 8.46 -2.99 20.20
CA PRO A 498 9.05 -2.57 21.47
C PRO A 498 9.73 -1.20 21.43
N ASN A 499 10.05 -0.69 20.23
CA ASN A 499 10.78 0.56 20.02
C ASN A 499 9.87 1.70 19.52
N ASP A 500 8.55 1.52 19.54
CA ASP A 500 7.61 2.55 19.14
C ASP A 500 7.70 3.76 20.08
N LYS A 501 8.19 4.88 19.55
CA LYS A 501 8.45 6.10 20.33
C LYS A 501 7.17 6.69 20.93
N ASP A 502 6.07 6.65 20.20
CA ASP A 502 4.81 7.27 20.61
C ASP A 502 4.15 6.43 21.71
N ALA A 503 4.18 5.10 21.58
CA ALA A 503 3.69 4.17 22.59
C ALA A 503 4.55 4.21 23.87
N LEU A 504 5.88 4.32 23.74
CA LEU A 504 6.78 4.51 24.88
C LEU A 504 6.50 5.83 25.60
N LEU A 505 6.29 6.93 24.85
CA LEU A 505 5.92 8.22 25.43
C LEU A 505 4.59 8.14 26.20
N LEU A 506 3.58 7.47 25.63
CA LEU A 506 2.29 7.31 26.29
C LEU A 506 2.38 6.41 27.52
N LYS A 507 3.23 5.38 27.49
CA LYS A 507 3.53 4.53 28.65
C LYS A 507 4.18 5.33 29.78
N SER A 508 5.16 6.20 29.48
CA SER A 508 5.77 7.08 30.48
C SER A 508 4.73 8.02 31.11
N ARG A 509 3.82 8.59 30.30
CA ARG A 509 2.71 9.41 30.84
C ARG A 509 1.80 8.61 31.78
N LEU A 510 1.44 7.38 31.41
CA LEU A 510 0.64 6.48 32.25
C LEU A 510 1.31 6.15 33.59
N GLU A 511 2.64 6.06 33.61
CA GLU A 511 3.42 5.82 34.84
C GLU A 511 3.47 7.05 35.73
N MET A 512 3.55 8.26 35.17
CA MET A 512 3.43 9.52 35.93
C MET A 512 2.06 9.67 36.61
N PHE A 513 0.95 9.35 35.90
CA PHE A 513 -0.40 9.39 36.49
C PHE A 513 -0.56 8.47 37.71
N LYS A 514 0.12 7.32 37.72
CA LYS A 514 0.13 6.43 38.89
C LYS A 514 0.85 7.04 40.10
N GLU A 515 1.92 7.80 39.88
CA GLU A 515 2.60 8.48 40.98
C GLU A 515 1.73 9.61 41.55
N GLU A 516 1.03 10.35 40.69
CA GLU A 516 0.06 11.38 41.12
C GLU A 516 -1.12 10.80 41.90
N GLU A 517 -1.72 9.69 41.47
CA GLU A 517 -2.78 9.00 42.25
C GLU A 517 -2.26 8.51 43.60
N LYS A 518 -1.02 8.02 43.66
CA LYS A 518 -0.41 7.55 44.91
C LYS A 518 -0.18 8.73 45.87
N ILE A 519 0.31 9.86 45.38
CA ILE A 519 0.48 11.10 46.14
C ILE A 519 -0.87 11.64 46.63
N MET A 520 -1.89 11.62 45.79
CA MET A 520 -3.26 12.03 46.16
C MET A 520 -3.91 11.09 47.17
N GLY A 521 -3.63 9.78 47.09
CA GLY A 521 -4.04 8.78 48.09
C GLY A 521 -3.41 9.07 49.45
N TYR A 522 -2.09 9.27 49.51
CA TYR A 522 -1.41 9.67 50.75
C TYR A 522 -1.94 11.00 51.31
N LYS A 523 -2.30 11.94 50.44
CA LYS A 523 -2.89 13.22 50.85
C LYS A 523 -4.29 13.03 51.44
N ARG A 524 -5.14 12.15 50.89
CA ARG A 524 -6.47 11.84 51.44
C ARG A 524 -6.41 11.12 52.78
N ASP A 525 -5.55 10.11 52.91
CA ASP A 525 -5.38 9.38 54.17
C ASP A 525 -4.90 10.33 55.29
N TYR A 526 -4.01 11.27 54.92
CA TYR A 526 -3.56 12.36 55.80
C TYR A 526 -4.69 13.33 56.17
N GLU A 527 -5.53 13.73 55.22
CA GLU A 527 -6.69 14.61 55.46
C GLU A 527 -7.73 13.95 56.39
N ASP A 528 -8.02 12.67 56.21
CA ASP A 528 -8.97 11.92 57.04
C ASP A 528 -8.47 11.75 58.49
N GLU A 529 -7.16 11.58 58.71
CA GLU A 529 -6.57 11.52 60.05
C GLU A 529 -6.73 12.86 60.79
N VAL A 530 -6.45 13.98 60.11
CA VAL A 530 -6.60 15.34 60.67
C VAL A 530 -8.06 15.64 61.00
N ILE A 531 -9.00 15.30 60.10
CA ILE A 531 -10.43 15.51 60.28
C ILE A 531 -10.98 14.76 61.50
N ASN A 532 -10.57 13.51 61.71
CA ASN A 532 -11.04 12.71 62.84
C ASN A 532 -10.55 13.23 64.20
N LYS A 533 -9.32 13.76 64.27
CA LYS A 533 -8.78 14.38 65.50
C LYS A 533 -9.46 15.71 65.83
N ILE A 534 -9.77 16.52 64.82
CA ILE A 534 -10.58 17.74 64.99
C ILE A 534 -11.98 17.39 65.54
N ARG A 535 -12.63 16.34 65.01
CA ARG A 535 -13.92 15.86 65.55
C ARG A 535 -13.81 15.41 67.01
N ASN A 536 -12.71 14.74 67.39
CA ASN A 536 -12.49 14.30 68.77
C ASN A 536 -12.37 15.48 69.75
N ILE A 537 -11.64 16.53 69.35
CA ILE A 537 -11.54 17.78 70.10
C ILE A 537 -12.92 18.42 70.28
N ILE A 538 -13.71 18.54 69.21
CA ILE A 538 -15.05 19.16 69.24
C ILE A 538 -16.01 18.37 70.13
N ASN A 539 -15.99 17.04 70.04
CA ASN A 539 -16.93 16.19 70.77
C ASN A 539 -16.64 16.10 72.27
N ASN A 540 -15.38 16.26 72.69
CA ASN A 540 -14.98 16.17 74.09
C ASN A 540 -14.86 17.53 74.78
N SER A 541 -14.98 18.65 74.07
CA SER A 541 -14.80 19.97 74.64
C SER A 541 -16.05 20.53 75.30
N THR A 542 -16.18 20.36 76.62
CA THR A 542 -17.06 21.20 77.46
C THR A 542 -16.29 22.47 77.86
N PHE A 543 -16.28 23.48 76.99
CA PHE A 543 -15.69 24.79 77.29
C PHE A 543 -16.59 25.60 78.25
N VAL A 544 -16.01 26.19 79.29
CA VAL A 544 -16.77 26.89 80.36
C VAL A 544 -17.02 28.38 80.04
N GLY A 545 -16.38 28.91 79.00
CA GLY A 545 -16.62 30.24 78.45
C GLY A 545 -15.67 30.52 77.28
N ILE A 546 -16.13 31.22 76.25
CA ILE A 546 -15.36 31.51 75.03
C ILE A 546 -15.43 33.02 74.74
N ASN A 547 -14.28 33.69 74.69
CA ASN A 547 -14.13 35.06 74.19
C ASN A 547 -13.36 35.04 72.87
N PHE A 548 -14.03 35.44 71.79
CA PHE A 548 -13.46 35.48 70.43
C PHE A 548 -12.83 36.84 70.12
N VAL A 549 -11.67 36.84 69.47
CA VAL A 549 -11.10 38.04 68.83
C VAL A 549 -10.65 37.67 67.42
N LEU A 550 -11.34 38.19 66.40
CA LEU A 550 -11.00 37.96 65.00
C LEU A 550 -10.09 39.07 64.47
N ARG A 551 -9.01 38.69 63.80
CA ARG A 551 -8.10 39.62 63.09
C ARG A 551 -7.76 39.04 61.72
N SER A 552 -8.07 39.77 60.64
CA SER A 552 -7.61 39.42 59.29
C SER A 552 -6.39 40.28 58.91
N ILE A 553 -5.26 39.66 58.60
CA ILE A 553 -4.11 40.37 58.02
C ILE A 553 -3.57 39.55 56.83
N LYS A 554 -3.57 40.16 55.64
CA LYS A 554 -2.87 39.74 54.40
C LYS A 554 -2.82 38.22 54.11
N LYS A 555 -3.85 37.70 53.43
CA LYS A 555 -3.82 36.43 52.66
C LYS A 555 -3.53 35.13 53.41
N GLU A 556 -3.63 35.08 54.74
CA GLU A 556 -3.77 33.85 55.52
C GLU A 556 -4.96 34.02 56.49
N ASN A 557 -5.97 33.15 56.38
CA ASN A 557 -7.14 33.19 57.24
C ASN A 557 -6.85 32.39 58.51
N TYR A 558 -6.56 33.08 59.62
CA TYR A 558 -6.40 32.43 60.92
C TYR A 558 -7.50 32.84 61.92
N ILE A 559 -7.95 31.89 62.74
CA ILE A 559 -8.96 32.11 63.78
C ILE A 559 -8.27 32.03 65.13
N GLN A 560 -8.40 33.08 65.93
CA GLN A 560 -7.87 33.14 67.30
C GLN A 560 -9.02 33.19 68.32
N PHE A 561 -8.94 32.38 69.36
CA PHE A 561 -9.88 32.44 70.47
C PHE A 561 -9.24 32.07 71.79
N ASN A 562 -9.78 32.64 72.86
CA ASN A 562 -9.45 32.32 74.23
C ASN A 562 -10.66 31.62 74.86
N CYS A 563 -10.43 30.48 75.51
CA CYS A 563 -11.47 29.83 76.29
C CYS A 563 -10.94 29.29 77.62
N GLU A 564 -11.85 29.01 78.54
CA GLU A 564 -11.54 28.31 79.79
C GLU A 564 -11.79 26.82 79.65
N ILE A 565 -10.80 26.00 80.00
CA ILE A 565 -10.83 24.54 79.90
C ILE A 565 -10.53 23.90 81.27
N ARG A 566 -11.26 22.83 81.60
CA ARG A 566 -10.97 22.00 82.78
C ARG A 566 -9.78 21.09 82.52
N LYS A 567 -9.00 20.80 83.56
CA LYS A 567 -7.79 19.96 83.47
C LYS A 567 -8.07 18.57 82.87
N GLU A 568 -9.14 17.92 83.30
CA GLU A 568 -9.56 16.59 82.79
C GLU A 568 -9.87 16.61 81.29
N THR A 569 -10.56 17.66 80.83
CA THR A 569 -10.88 17.87 79.42
C THR A 569 -9.64 18.22 78.60
N TYR A 570 -8.71 19.00 79.17
CA TYR A 570 -7.45 19.31 78.50
C TYR A 570 -6.58 18.06 78.36
N ASP A 571 -6.44 17.26 79.42
CA ASP A 571 -5.61 16.07 79.41
C ASP A 571 -6.14 15.02 78.39
N SER A 572 -7.45 14.98 78.13
CA SER A 572 -8.04 14.07 77.12
C SER A 572 -7.82 14.51 75.67
N ILE A 573 -7.65 15.80 75.40
CA ILE A 573 -7.47 16.35 74.03
C ILE A 573 -6.05 16.89 73.77
N LYS A 574 -5.16 16.90 74.77
CA LYS A 574 -3.80 17.46 74.68
C LYS A 574 -2.97 16.78 73.59
N SER A 575 -3.06 15.46 73.45
CA SER A 575 -2.36 14.70 72.43
C SER A 575 -2.79 15.11 71.01
N ASP A 576 -4.08 15.37 70.82
CA ASP A 576 -4.63 15.86 69.56
C ASP A 576 -4.15 17.29 69.25
N PHE A 577 -4.07 18.17 70.26
CA PHE A 577 -3.51 19.52 70.09
C PHE A 577 -2.01 19.53 69.77
N GLU A 578 -1.19 18.74 70.45
CA GLU A 578 0.25 18.62 70.11
C GLU A 578 0.43 18.03 68.71
N CYS A 579 -0.43 17.09 68.31
CA CYS A 579 -0.41 16.53 66.97
C CYS A 579 -0.71 17.59 65.90
N LEU A 580 -1.78 18.38 66.07
CA LEU A 580 -2.14 19.45 65.13
C LEU A 580 -1.09 20.57 65.10
N LYS A 581 -0.41 20.82 66.21
CA LYS A 581 0.73 21.74 66.31
C LYS A 581 1.96 21.25 65.56
N ASN A 582 2.28 19.96 65.66
CA ASN A 582 3.37 19.36 64.86
C ASN A 582 3.11 19.47 63.35
N TYR A 583 1.84 19.50 62.93
CA TYR A 583 1.44 19.71 61.54
C TYR A 583 1.32 21.19 61.13
N ASN A 584 1.71 22.15 62.00
CA ASN A 584 1.58 23.61 61.78
C ASN A 584 0.14 24.09 61.49
N LEU A 585 -0.88 23.30 61.83
CA LEU A 585 -2.29 23.64 61.60
C LEU A 585 -2.89 24.43 62.77
N LEU A 586 -2.31 24.29 63.97
CA LEU A 586 -2.80 24.86 65.20
C LEU A 586 -1.65 25.33 66.10
N LYS A 587 -1.70 26.57 66.55
CA LYS A 587 -0.90 27.06 67.68
C LYS A 587 -1.80 27.15 68.89
N TYR A 588 -1.32 26.74 70.04
CA TYR A 588 -2.05 26.93 71.28
C TYR A 588 -1.10 27.15 72.45
N ASN A 589 -1.60 27.83 73.47
CA ASN A 589 -0.88 28.06 74.71
C ASN A 589 -1.85 27.95 75.89
N VAL A 590 -1.47 27.18 76.92
CA VAL A 590 -2.29 26.95 78.11
C VAL A 590 -1.60 27.55 79.31
N SER A 591 -2.30 28.43 80.02
CA SER A 591 -1.83 29.00 81.27
C SER A 591 -1.82 27.97 82.41
N SER A 592 -1.23 28.31 83.57
CA SER A 592 -1.27 27.43 84.75
C SER A 592 -2.72 27.18 85.20
N PHE A 593 -3.08 25.92 85.44
CA PHE A 593 -4.41 25.58 85.96
C PHE A 593 -4.59 26.05 87.40
N ASN A 594 -5.58 26.91 87.64
CA ASN A 594 -6.02 27.37 88.96
C ASN A 594 -7.40 26.77 89.26
N ASN A 595 -7.55 26.08 90.40
CA ASN A 595 -8.79 25.35 90.75
C ASN A 595 -9.31 24.40 89.65
N GLY A 596 -8.39 23.76 88.92
CA GLY A 596 -8.73 22.80 87.86
C GLY A 596 -9.20 23.43 86.54
N ILE A 597 -9.17 24.76 86.41
CA ILE A 597 -9.53 25.51 85.20
C ILE A 597 -8.31 26.31 84.73
N SER A 598 -8.10 26.39 83.42
CA SER A 598 -7.06 27.23 82.81
C SER A 598 -7.60 27.98 81.61
N SER A 599 -7.08 29.17 81.35
CA SER A 599 -7.28 29.86 80.07
C SER A 599 -6.35 29.26 79.02
N ILE A 600 -6.93 28.84 77.89
CA ILE A 600 -6.23 28.38 76.70
C ILE A 600 -6.43 29.38 75.56
N TYR A 601 -5.32 29.79 74.96
CA TYR A 601 -5.29 30.53 73.70
C TYR A 601 -5.10 29.55 72.55
N ILE A 602 -5.91 29.67 71.51
CA ILE A 602 -5.83 28.84 70.30
C ILE A 602 -5.81 29.74 69.08
N GLU A 603 -4.90 29.46 68.16
CA GLU A 603 -4.76 30.07 66.84
C GLU A 603 -4.75 28.97 65.77
N VAL A 604 -5.75 28.96 64.89
CA VAL A 604 -5.87 28.04 63.76
C VAL A 604 -5.31 28.72 62.52
N ILE A 605 -4.32 28.13 61.85
CA ILE A 605 -3.45 28.84 60.88
C ILE A 605 -3.96 28.75 59.42
N ASP A 606 -4.78 27.76 59.07
CA ASP A 606 -5.28 27.58 57.69
C ASP A 606 -6.77 27.19 57.64
N SER A 607 -7.60 28.07 57.06
CA SER A 607 -9.07 27.93 57.04
C SER A 607 -9.61 26.99 55.96
N LYS A 608 -8.78 26.48 55.04
CA LYS A 608 -9.29 25.74 53.87
C LYS A 608 -9.88 24.38 54.24
N TYR A 609 -9.33 23.73 55.26
CA TYR A 609 -9.75 22.42 55.75
C TYR A 609 -10.92 22.48 56.75
N PHE A 610 -11.07 23.60 57.46
CA PHE A 610 -12.19 23.78 58.40
C PHE A 610 -13.53 23.91 57.66
N HIS A 611 -13.56 24.52 56.48
CA HIS A 611 -14.78 24.74 55.69
C HIS A 611 -15.52 23.44 55.31
N GLU A 612 -14.81 22.37 54.94
CA GLU A 612 -15.43 21.09 54.54
C GLU A 612 -15.96 20.26 55.73
N LEU A 613 -15.40 20.48 56.92
CA LEU A 613 -15.83 19.83 58.18
C LEU A 613 -17.15 20.40 58.71
N PHE A 614 -17.48 21.66 58.40
CA PHE A 614 -18.66 22.37 58.91
C PHE A 614 -20.00 21.92 58.30
N GLU A 615 -20.00 21.35 57.09
CA GLU A 615 -21.24 20.93 56.43
C GLU A 615 -21.84 19.64 57.02
N LYS A 616 -21.06 18.84 57.76
CA LYS A 616 -21.46 17.51 58.22
C LYS A 616 -21.46 17.37 59.75
N ASN A 617 -22.63 17.64 60.33
CA ASN A 617 -23.16 17.16 61.62
C ASN A 617 -22.98 17.97 62.93
N ASN A 618 -24.11 17.99 63.66
CA ASN A 618 -24.41 18.40 65.05
C ASN A 618 -24.83 19.86 65.37
N ILE A 619 -25.95 19.94 66.11
CA ILE A 619 -26.94 21.04 66.10
C ILE A 619 -26.72 22.12 67.17
N LEU A 620 -25.92 21.89 68.21
CA LEU A 620 -25.76 22.87 69.30
C LEU A 620 -24.61 23.87 69.12
N LEU A 621 -23.55 23.51 68.37
CA LEU A 621 -22.52 24.46 67.95
C LEU A 621 -22.98 25.31 66.73
N LYS A 622 -23.96 24.79 65.99
CA LYS A 622 -24.56 25.43 64.81
C LYS A 622 -25.20 26.77 65.15
N GLU A 623 -25.99 26.91 66.22
CA GLU A 623 -26.75 28.14 66.45
C GLU A 623 -25.89 29.38 66.77
N SER A 624 -24.74 29.19 67.43
CA SER A 624 -23.84 30.32 67.77
C SER A 624 -22.92 30.71 66.60
N ILE A 625 -22.56 29.76 65.74
CA ILE A 625 -21.66 29.97 64.59
C ILE A 625 -22.46 30.31 63.31
N ILE A 626 -23.69 29.83 63.15
CA ILE A 626 -24.60 30.22 62.04
C ILE A 626 -24.98 31.69 62.14
N LYS A 627 -25.27 32.22 63.34
CA LYS A 627 -25.52 33.65 63.54
C LYS A 627 -24.33 34.52 63.12
N PHE A 628 -23.13 33.94 63.15
CA PHE A 628 -21.88 34.58 62.74
C PHE A 628 -21.65 34.52 61.21
N ALA A 629 -22.01 33.41 60.56
CA ALA A 629 -21.98 33.26 59.10
C ALA A 629 -23.07 34.08 58.38
N GLU A 630 -24.25 34.24 58.98
CA GLU A 630 -25.35 35.06 58.42
C GLU A 630 -25.02 36.56 58.36
N LEU A 631 -24.10 37.04 59.20
CA LEU A 631 -23.61 38.43 59.17
C LEU A 631 -22.54 38.67 58.09
N LEU A 632 -21.85 37.63 57.62
CA LEU A 632 -20.81 37.71 56.58
C LEU A 632 -21.34 37.50 55.16
N LEU A 633 -22.59 37.08 54.99
CA LEU A 633 -23.18 36.71 53.69
C LEU A 633 -24.45 37.51 53.30
N LYS A 634 -24.60 38.77 53.73
CA LYS A 634 -25.53 39.72 53.06
C LYS A 634 -24.77 40.62 52.07
N PRO A 635 -25.31 40.82 50.86
CA PRO A 635 -24.54 41.23 49.69
C PRO A 635 -24.23 42.73 49.64
N LYS A 636 -23.09 43.07 49.04
CA LYS A 636 -23.00 44.18 48.08
C LYS A 636 -22.43 43.65 46.78
#